data_AF-A0A1Q8B9Q9-F1
#
_entry.id   AF-A0A1Q8B9Q9-F1
#
_cell.length_a   1.000
_cell.length_b   1.000
_cell.length_c   1.000
_cell.angle_alpha   90.00
_cell.angle_beta   90.00
_cell.angle_gamma   90.00
#
_symmetry.space_group_name_H-M   'P 1'
#
loop_
_entity.id
_entity.type
_entity.pdbx_description
1 polymer ?
#
loop_
_entity_poly.entity_id
_entity_poly.type
_entity_poly.pdbx_seq_one_letter_code
_entity_poly.pdbx_strand_id
1 'polypeptide(L)'
;MKLGYLGFIFALSSVAWAQEAHNHSREVHGVPGGVPDFCGQPTVTSVGAGAWSNPATWSTGKIPAAGDKILISARHDVVYDALSDAKLACVEVRGRLRFRADANTRMKTANLMVQDEGYLEVGSPTAPVAPNVTAEIVITDQKIDRKIDPAELGTGIESLGKITMHGAVKSPTFMRLAEEPLSGQTTLTLEQSVQGWKAGDHIVIPDTRQLRDLEIGSNYKSQDEKLEIRSIAANKITLGTPLKYDHKGARNADDKLEFLPHIGNLSRNVLIRSENPDGTRGHMIFVSRAEVDLRFVEVRDMGRTRMGVLDNTEFDEQGNVKHLGTNQIGRYAIHFHHYFGPKQTPANGYQFTLVGNAVDSAPKWGVTVHNSHYGIIQDNVVYNTHGAGIVTEDGTESFNVFDHNFAMRSQGSGEFAPRSGYSGVGPDPGGEGGGFWFRGPNNYIRNNVAANADVFGFQLAAGALDTIRIPKFKSADMADDRETVPIDTTNEKVLEFVNNEAYGAIQTGVAFGWNGEIKNFRTWNPARQGLTVIPTDKLTIDTITVRGDKSVLVDAEERAAGVWVGNYLAKSITIRNADIQGMRTGVASPFFHLGQSVEPGRGDGSIAIENSYFRDYYGVVVATTYQPKPGNRRPPKVAVVRNSVFEPLNVPANPRTPPAAISMNYNMAPNDPDPRVPIDVYDFNKKPGDNFKVYYSLQAPRTVAPCNESRPAVDGWVCK
;
A
#
# COMPACT_ATOMS: atom_id res chain seq x y z
N MET A 1 38.00 -65.81 29.51
CA MET A 1 37.95 -64.68 30.45
C MET A 1 39.39 -64.21 30.68
N LYS A 2 39.86 -63.21 29.93
CA LYS A 2 41.23 -62.69 30.03
C LYS A 2 41.17 -61.17 30.09
N LEU A 3 41.55 -60.63 31.24
CA LEU A 3 42.01 -59.26 31.42
C LEU A 3 43.46 -59.14 30.92
N GLY A 4 43.80 -57.99 30.35
CA GLY A 4 45.18 -57.62 30.03
C GLY A 4 45.24 -56.16 29.56
N TYR A 5 45.71 -55.29 30.46
CA TYR A 5 46.10 -53.90 30.22
C TYR A 5 47.29 -53.80 29.24
N LEU A 6 47.36 -52.76 28.39
CA LEU A 6 48.23 -51.56 28.56
C LEU A 6 48.21 -50.64 27.30
N GLY A 7 47.87 -49.37 27.54
CA GLY A 7 48.49 -48.12 27.00
C GLY A 7 48.55 -47.84 25.49
N PHE A 8 48.02 -46.68 25.05
CA PHE A 8 48.58 -45.92 23.92
C PHE A 8 48.24 -44.41 24.00
N ILE A 9 49.31 -43.61 24.12
CA ILE A 9 49.62 -42.33 23.43
C ILE A 9 48.47 -41.30 23.25
N PHE A 10 48.53 -40.21 24.01
CA PHE A 10 47.91 -38.94 23.61
C PHE A 10 48.85 -38.20 22.66
N ALA A 11 48.48 -38.18 21.38
CA ALA A 11 49.06 -37.29 20.38
C ALA A 11 48.55 -35.87 20.60
N LEU A 12 49.47 -34.90 20.65
CA LEU A 12 49.20 -33.47 20.52
C LEU A 12 48.54 -33.21 19.17
N SER A 13 47.24 -32.92 19.16
CA SER A 13 46.57 -32.32 18.01
C SER A 13 46.42 -30.81 18.23
N SER A 14 46.85 -30.09 17.20
CA SER A 14 46.85 -28.65 16.98
C SER A 14 45.68 -27.88 17.59
N VAL A 15 46.01 -26.79 18.28
CA VAL A 15 45.10 -25.70 18.64
C VAL A 15 44.47 -25.15 17.35
N ALA A 16 43.23 -25.54 17.08
CA ALA A 16 42.39 -24.83 16.13
C ALA A 16 42.00 -23.50 16.79
N TRP A 17 42.42 -22.40 16.16
CA TRP A 17 42.04 -21.06 16.56
C TRP A 17 40.52 -20.97 16.50
N ALA A 18 39.88 -20.66 17.63
CA ALA A 18 38.46 -20.37 17.70
C ALA A 18 38.15 -19.23 16.72
N GLN A 19 37.24 -19.50 15.79
CA GLN A 19 36.63 -18.49 14.93
C GLN A 19 35.92 -17.51 15.84
N GLU A 20 36.30 -16.23 15.75
CA GLU A 20 35.79 -15.14 16.60
C GLU A 20 34.26 -15.09 16.50
N ALA A 21 33.57 -15.40 17.61
CA ALA A 21 32.12 -15.26 17.68
C ALA A 21 31.77 -13.78 17.49
N HIS A 22 31.12 -13.43 16.39
CA HIS A 22 30.64 -12.07 16.19
C HIS A 22 29.45 -11.83 17.14
N ASN A 23 29.58 -10.82 18.00
CA ASN A 23 28.51 -10.44 18.91
C ASN A 23 27.31 -9.89 18.12
N HIS A 24 26.12 -10.37 18.44
CA HIS A 24 24.87 -9.71 18.07
C HIS A 24 24.50 -8.70 19.15
N SER A 25 23.77 -7.65 18.77
CA SER A 25 22.88 -6.99 19.73
C SER A 25 21.89 -8.02 20.29
N ARG A 26 21.37 -7.78 21.50
CA ARG A 26 20.38 -8.63 22.17
C ARG A 26 19.29 -9.12 21.19
N GLU A 27 18.72 -10.30 21.42
CA GLU A 27 17.54 -10.79 20.66
C GLU A 27 16.50 -9.67 20.47
N VAL A 28 16.22 -9.37 19.21
CA VAL A 28 15.24 -8.38 18.76
C VAL A 28 14.04 -9.14 18.22
N HIS A 29 12.85 -8.83 18.72
CA HIS A 29 11.62 -9.46 18.25
C HIS A 29 11.45 -9.24 16.73
N GLY A 30 11.18 -10.32 15.98
CA GLY A 30 11.08 -10.29 14.51
C GLY A 30 12.41 -10.43 13.76
N VAL A 31 13.55 -10.38 14.45
CA VAL A 31 14.89 -10.53 13.86
C VAL A 31 15.60 -11.74 14.49
N PRO A 32 15.38 -12.96 13.96
CA PRO A 32 16.08 -14.16 14.44
C PRO A 32 17.59 -13.95 14.42
N GLY A 33 18.25 -14.18 15.57
CA GLY A 33 19.69 -13.92 15.75
C GLY A 33 20.06 -12.50 16.19
N GLY A 34 19.12 -11.54 16.23
CA GLY A 34 19.41 -10.14 16.60
C GLY A 34 20.12 -9.35 15.49
N VAL A 35 20.27 -8.03 15.68
CA VAL A 35 21.00 -7.18 14.71
C VAL A 35 22.51 -7.39 14.91
N PRO A 36 23.27 -7.83 13.89
CA PRO A 36 24.73 -8.01 14.02
C PRO A 36 25.45 -6.72 14.39
N ASP A 37 26.52 -6.81 15.18
CA ASP A 37 27.39 -5.66 15.47
C ASP A 37 28.33 -5.36 14.28
N PHE A 38 27.79 -4.68 13.26
CA PHE A 38 28.56 -4.32 12.06
C PHE A 38 29.77 -3.42 12.38
N CYS A 39 29.70 -2.66 13.49
CA CYS A 39 30.76 -1.79 13.98
C CYS A 39 31.66 -2.42 15.04
N GLY A 40 31.56 -3.73 15.26
CA GLY A 40 32.42 -4.43 16.20
C GLY A 40 33.90 -4.13 15.98
N GLN A 41 34.60 -3.87 17.09
CA GLN A 41 35.99 -3.40 17.14
C GLN A 41 36.19 -2.08 16.35
N PRO A 42 35.67 -0.94 16.84
CA PRO A 42 35.75 0.33 16.13
C PRO A 42 37.21 0.78 15.94
N THR A 43 37.53 1.30 14.75
CA THR A 43 38.87 1.84 14.43
C THR A 43 39.03 3.28 14.91
N VAL A 44 37.91 4.02 15.01
CA VAL A 44 37.87 5.41 15.47
C VAL A 44 36.71 5.58 16.44
N THR A 45 37.00 6.19 17.60
CA THR A 45 36.00 6.44 18.63
C THR A 45 36.02 7.91 19.03
N SER A 46 34.86 8.51 19.27
CA SER A 46 34.78 9.87 19.81
C SER A 46 35.38 9.92 21.22
N VAL A 47 36.31 10.84 21.50
CA VAL A 47 36.89 11.05 22.85
C VAL A 47 36.22 12.18 23.63
N GLY A 48 35.30 12.90 23.00
CA GLY A 48 34.47 13.93 23.61
C GLY A 48 33.40 14.43 22.63
N ALA A 49 32.58 15.38 23.08
CA ALA A 49 31.67 16.12 22.21
C ALA A 49 32.45 17.10 21.32
N GLY A 50 31.97 17.35 20.09
CA GLY A 50 32.66 18.24 19.16
C GLY A 50 32.19 18.12 17.72
N ALA A 51 32.79 18.93 16.84
CA ALA A 51 32.57 18.83 15.40
C ALA A 51 33.23 17.57 14.83
N TRP A 52 32.58 16.94 13.84
CA TRP A 52 33.12 15.80 13.10
C TRP A 52 34.42 16.18 12.40
N SER A 53 34.49 17.40 11.85
CA SER A 53 35.68 17.93 11.18
C SER A 53 36.86 18.25 12.10
N ASN A 54 36.69 18.22 13.44
CA ASN A 54 37.77 18.49 14.39
C ASN A 54 38.54 17.20 14.74
N PRO A 55 39.86 17.09 14.44
CA PRO A 55 40.67 15.93 14.80
C PRO A 55 40.69 15.61 16.30
N ALA A 56 40.51 16.62 17.17
CA ALA A 56 40.47 16.44 18.62
C ALA A 56 39.21 15.71 19.12
N THR A 57 38.16 15.60 18.30
CA THR A 57 36.97 14.80 18.61
C THR A 57 37.28 13.30 18.61
N TRP A 58 38.36 12.87 17.94
CA TRP A 58 38.60 11.47 17.58
C TRP A 58 39.83 10.86 18.26
N SER A 59 39.72 9.58 18.63
CA SER A 59 40.77 8.81 19.32
C SER A 59 42.08 8.70 18.53
N THR A 60 42.02 8.82 17.20
CA THR A 60 43.19 8.76 16.31
C THR A 60 43.88 10.11 16.12
N GLY A 61 43.31 11.20 16.67
CA GLY A 61 43.76 12.57 16.40
C GLY A 61 43.61 12.97 14.91
N LYS A 62 42.73 12.28 14.17
CA LYS A 62 42.45 12.49 12.75
C LYS A 62 40.94 12.38 12.50
N ILE A 63 40.45 13.10 11.49
CA ILE A 63 39.05 12.98 11.03
C ILE A 63 38.85 11.55 10.47
N PRO A 64 37.72 10.88 10.74
CA PRO A 64 37.40 9.57 10.17
C PRO A 64 37.49 9.58 8.65
N ALA A 65 38.12 8.54 8.10
CA ALA A 65 38.42 8.37 6.68
C ALA A 65 37.73 7.12 6.11
N ALA A 66 37.94 6.87 4.81
CA ALA A 66 37.36 5.71 4.15
C ALA A 66 37.81 4.39 4.79
N GLY A 67 36.87 3.46 4.99
CA GLY A 67 37.11 2.17 5.63
C GLY A 67 37.08 2.19 7.17
N ASP A 68 37.00 3.36 7.80
CA ASP A 68 36.90 3.43 9.26
C ASP A 68 35.57 2.87 9.78
N LYS A 69 35.63 2.23 10.93
CA LYS A 69 34.49 1.85 11.77
C LYS A 69 34.39 2.84 12.92
N ILE A 70 33.33 3.65 12.92
CA ILE A 70 33.22 4.79 13.83
C ILE A 70 32.28 4.46 14.97
N LEU A 71 32.72 4.67 16.21
CA LEU A 71 31.86 4.67 17.39
C LEU A 71 31.70 6.09 17.94
N ILE A 72 30.46 6.57 17.98
CA ILE A 72 30.07 7.75 18.75
C ILE A 72 29.67 7.26 20.14
N SER A 73 30.56 7.48 21.10
CA SER A 73 30.44 6.97 22.46
C SER A 73 29.24 7.59 23.20
N ALA A 74 28.71 6.84 24.15
CA ALA A 74 27.63 7.28 25.02
C ALA A 74 27.96 8.64 25.67
N ARG A 75 26.94 9.50 25.79
CA ARG A 75 27.02 10.88 26.32
C ARG A 75 27.81 11.89 25.49
N HIS A 76 28.41 11.51 24.36
CA HIS A 76 29.02 12.48 23.45
C HIS A 76 27.98 13.01 22.45
N ASP A 77 28.05 14.32 22.17
CA ASP A 77 27.29 14.97 21.09
C ASP A 77 28.28 15.35 19.99
N VAL A 78 28.24 14.60 18.88
CA VAL A 78 29.10 14.82 17.71
C VAL A 78 28.28 15.52 16.63
N VAL A 79 28.77 16.68 16.19
CA VAL A 79 28.13 17.48 15.15
C VAL A 79 28.72 17.13 13.80
N TYR A 80 27.94 16.50 12.93
CA TYR A 80 28.33 16.25 11.55
C TYR A 80 28.26 17.55 10.73
N ASP A 81 29.42 18.11 10.43
CA ASP A 81 29.61 19.40 9.76
C ASP A 81 30.39 19.28 8.44
N ALA A 82 30.40 18.09 7.83
CA ALA A 82 31.20 17.76 6.67
C ALA A 82 30.36 17.46 5.42
N LEU A 83 30.93 17.80 4.26
CA LEU A 83 30.51 17.30 2.95
C LEU A 83 31.59 16.33 2.47
N SER A 84 31.40 15.03 2.71
CA SER A 84 32.44 14.01 2.50
C SER A 84 31.96 12.88 1.59
N ASP A 85 32.83 12.49 0.66
CA ASP A 85 32.66 11.28 -0.17
C ASP A 85 33.47 10.08 0.37
N ALA A 86 34.08 10.20 1.55
CA ALA A 86 34.76 9.08 2.20
C ALA A 86 33.75 7.97 2.54
N LYS A 87 33.96 6.77 2.02
CA LYS A 87 33.11 5.60 2.27
C LYS A 87 33.45 4.97 3.62
N LEU A 88 32.69 5.31 4.66
CA LEU A 88 32.85 4.76 6.00
C LEU A 88 32.36 3.30 6.02
N ALA A 89 33.08 2.41 6.72
CA ALA A 89 32.68 1.01 6.82
C ALA A 89 31.44 0.83 7.69
N CYS A 90 31.30 1.66 8.72
CA CYS A 90 30.08 1.77 9.51
C CYS A 90 30.15 2.99 10.46
N VAL A 91 29.00 3.42 10.95
CA VAL A 91 28.88 4.40 12.05
C VAL A 91 27.92 3.85 13.10
N GLU A 92 28.40 3.63 14.32
CA GLU A 92 27.61 3.25 15.48
C GLU A 92 27.37 4.45 16.38
N VAL A 93 26.11 4.73 16.66
CA VAL A 93 25.65 5.86 17.48
C VAL A 93 25.16 5.34 18.82
N ARG A 94 25.97 5.50 19.88
CA ARG A 94 25.58 5.30 21.29
C ARG A 94 25.37 6.61 22.06
N GLY A 95 25.96 7.70 21.56
CA GLY A 95 25.69 9.07 22.00
C GLY A 95 24.70 9.76 21.08
N ARG A 96 24.98 11.00 20.70
CA ARG A 96 24.21 11.75 19.71
C ARG A 96 25.08 12.09 18.50
N LEU A 97 24.56 11.79 17.31
CA LEU A 97 25.08 12.26 16.03
C LEU A 97 24.10 13.28 15.46
N ARG A 98 24.52 14.55 15.37
CA ARG A 98 23.67 15.63 14.89
C ARG A 98 24.23 16.26 13.63
N PHE A 99 23.48 16.25 12.54
CA PHE A 99 23.86 16.93 11.31
C PHE A 99 23.62 18.43 11.43
N ARG A 100 24.49 19.24 10.81
CA ARG A 100 24.23 20.68 10.68
C ARG A 100 22.97 20.92 9.85
N ALA A 101 22.06 21.73 10.40
CA ALA A 101 20.81 22.11 9.74
C ALA A 101 20.97 23.34 8.83
N ASP A 102 22.10 24.03 8.91
CA ASP A 102 22.38 25.34 8.31
C ASP A 102 23.59 25.32 7.35
N ALA A 103 24.15 24.14 7.07
CA ALA A 103 25.19 23.94 6.06
C ALA A 103 25.01 22.59 5.35
N ASN A 104 25.43 22.53 4.08
CA ASN A 104 25.35 21.30 3.30
C ASN A 104 26.21 20.21 3.95
N THR A 105 25.64 19.01 4.07
CA THR A 105 26.32 17.85 4.64
C THR A 105 26.10 16.62 3.77
N ARG A 106 27.12 15.75 3.71
CA ARG A 106 27.02 14.44 3.06
C ARG A 106 27.85 13.44 3.82
N MET A 107 27.20 12.36 4.27
CA MET A 107 27.85 11.16 4.80
C MET A 107 27.66 10.00 3.82
N LYS A 108 28.75 9.27 3.54
CA LYS A 108 28.68 7.96 2.88
C LYS A 108 29.07 6.87 3.87
N THR A 109 28.17 5.94 4.15
CA THR A 109 28.46 4.82 5.04
C THR A 109 27.79 3.56 4.54
N ALA A 110 28.41 2.43 4.84
CA ALA A 110 27.81 1.14 4.63
C ALA A 110 26.67 0.87 5.64
N ASN A 111 26.95 1.00 6.92
CA ASN A 111 25.95 0.82 7.99
C ASN A 111 25.86 2.09 8.83
N LEU A 112 24.65 2.47 9.24
CA LEU A 112 24.40 3.52 10.23
C LEU A 112 23.52 2.94 11.33
N MET A 113 24.17 2.50 12.40
CA MET A 113 23.52 1.81 13.52
C MET A 113 23.20 2.80 14.64
N VAL A 114 21.93 2.95 14.98
CA VAL A 114 21.48 3.76 16.12
C VAL A 114 21.07 2.81 17.25
N GLN A 115 21.94 2.70 18.25
CA GLN A 115 21.74 1.81 19.40
C GLN A 115 20.65 2.34 20.36
N ASP A 116 20.16 1.54 21.30
CA ASP A 116 19.01 1.87 22.20
C ASP A 116 19.04 3.29 22.81
N GLU A 117 20.20 3.73 23.31
CA GLU A 117 20.40 5.06 23.92
C GLU A 117 20.98 6.10 22.93
N GLY A 118 21.19 5.66 21.69
CA GLY A 118 21.70 6.47 20.59
C GLY A 118 20.65 7.43 20.04
N TYR A 119 21.12 8.59 19.58
CA TYR A 119 20.27 9.59 18.93
C TYR A 119 20.89 10.08 17.62
N LEU A 120 20.23 9.78 16.49
CA LEU A 120 20.50 10.41 15.20
C LEU A 120 19.55 11.61 15.00
N GLU A 121 20.12 12.80 14.81
CA GLU A 121 19.37 14.03 14.54
C GLU A 121 19.80 14.66 13.21
N VAL A 122 18.84 14.81 12.28
CA VAL A 122 19.01 15.53 11.02
C VAL A 122 17.95 16.62 10.93
N GLY A 123 18.25 17.76 11.55
CA GLY A 123 17.23 18.79 11.84
C GLY A 123 16.29 18.35 12.98
N SER A 124 15.51 19.31 13.48
CA SER A 124 14.56 19.09 14.60
C SER A 124 13.26 19.84 14.35
N PRO A 125 12.18 19.59 15.13
CA PRO A 125 10.92 20.32 14.99
C PRO A 125 11.06 21.85 15.11
N THR A 126 12.03 22.34 15.89
CA THR A 126 12.26 23.79 16.11
C THR A 126 13.37 24.36 15.23
N ALA A 127 14.19 23.51 14.63
CA ALA A 127 15.28 23.87 13.73
C ALA A 127 15.40 22.79 12.62
N PRO A 128 14.45 22.75 11.67
CA PRO A 128 14.55 21.85 10.52
C PRO A 128 15.76 22.23 9.64
N VAL A 129 16.21 21.30 8.80
CA VAL A 129 17.25 21.61 7.80
C VAL A 129 16.77 22.75 6.90
N ALA A 130 17.56 23.82 6.82
CA ALA A 130 17.20 25.07 6.17
C ALA A 130 16.85 24.83 4.68
N PRO A 131 15.86 25.54 4.09
CA PRO A 131 15.35 25.26 2.74
C PRO A 131 16.37 25.26 1.59
N ASN A 132 17.50 25.95 1.78
CA ASN A 132 18.58 26.08 0.80
C ASN A 132 19.82 25.22 1.14
N VAL A 133 19.67 24.34 2.14
CA VAL A 133 20.71 23.44 2.63
C VAL A 133 20.24 22.01 2.43
N THR A 134 21.16 21.13 2.04
CA THR A 134 20.92 19.69 1.90
C THR A 134 21.69 18.91 2.97
N ALA A 135 20.99 17.99 3.65
CA ALA A 135 21.61 16.95 4.47
C ALA A 135 21.44 15.58 3.78
N GLU A 136 22.54 14.97 3.38
CA GLU A 136 22.54 13.74 2.58
C GLU A 136 23.21 12.58 3.34
N ILE A 137 22.53 11.45 3.43
CA ILE A 137 23.09 10.16 3.87
C ILE A 137 23.00 9.19 2.70
N VAL A 138 24.16 8.72 2.26
CA VAL A 138 24.28 7.77 1.16
C VAL A 138 24.72 6.42 1.70
N ILE A 139 23.90 5.39 1.48
CA ILE A 139 24.27 4.01 1.77
C ILE A 139 25.15 3.48 0.63
N THR A 140 26.39 3.11 0.95
CA THR A 140 27.39 2.75 -0.06
C THR A 140 27.09 1.43 -0.75
N ASP A 141 27.34 1.37 -2.05
CA ASP A 141 27.27 0.12 -2.81
C ASP A 141 28.48 -0.75 -2.48
N GLN A 142 28.22 -1.90 -1.87
CA GLN A 142 29.24 -2.85 -1.46
C GLN A 142 28.70 -4.27 -1.42
N LYS A 143 29.60 -5.25 -1.46
CA LYS A 143 29.24 -6.65 -1.26
C LYS A 143 28.93 -6.90 0.21
N ILE A 144 27.80 -7.57 0.47
CA ILE A 144 27.43 -8.03 1.83
C ILE A 144 28.30 -9.23 2.21
N ASP A 145 28.96 -9.17 3.37
CA ASP A 145 29.63 -10.33 3.96
C ASP A 145 28.61 -11.23 4.64
N ARG A 146 28.12 -12.22 3.89
CA ARG A 146 27.08 -13.15 4.34
C ARG A 146 27.54 -14.13 5.42
N LYS A 147 28.81 -14.12 5.83
CA LYS A 147 29.28 -14.86 7.01
C LYS A 147 28.90 -14.14 8.30
N ILE A 148 28.94 -12.81 8.28
CA ILE A 148 28.61 -11.94 9.42
C ILE A 148 27.14 -11.50 9.33
N ASP A 149 26.64 -11.32 8.12
CA ASP A 149 25.30 -10.85 7.82
C ASP A 149 24.52 -11.82 6.92
N PRO A 150 24.28 -13.06 7.35
CA PRO A 150 23.61 -14.07 6.52
C PRO A 150 22.16 -13.69 6.18
N ALA A 151 21.49 -12.96 7.07
CA ALA A 151 20.15 -12.40 6.86
C ALA A 151 20.17 -11.09 6.06
N GLU A 152 21.34 -10.54 5.72
CA GLU A 152 21.49 -9.27 5.00
C GLU A 152 20.76 -8.10 5.69
N LEU A 153 20.87 -7.94 7.01
CA LEU A 153 20.28 -6.84 7.79
C LEU A 153 21.05 -5.53 7.68
N GLY A 154 22.33 -5.60 7.33
CA GLY A 154 23.18 -4.44 7.20
C GLY A 154 23.13 -3.85 5.79
N THR A 155 24.11 -2.98 5.54
CA THR A 155 24.13 -2.08 4.38
C THR A 155 22.84 -1.25 4.38
N GLY A 156 22.66 -0.42 5.40
CA GLY A 156 21.42 0.31 5.66
C GLY A 156 21.50 1.24 6.87
N ILE A 157 20.31 1.66 7.32
CA ILE A 157 20.11 2.35 8.60
C ILE A 157 19.34 1.40 9.52
N GLU A 158 19.97 0.97 10.59
CA GLU A 158 19.41 0.05 11.57
C GLU A 158 19.21 0.78 12.90
N SER A 159 17.97 0.89 13.38
CA SER A 159 17.68 1.65 14.60
C SER A 159 16.96 0.85 15.66
N LEU A 160 17.56 0.83 16.85
CA LEU A 160 16.91 0.50 18.12
C LEU A 160 16.70 1.76 18.99
N GLY A 161 17.40 2.87 18.68
CA GLY A 161 17.32 4.13 19.41
C GLY A 161 16.43 5.19 18.76
N LYS A 162 16.79 6.46 18.99
CA LYS A 162 16.02 7.62 18.53
C LYS A 162 16.51 8.14 17.19
N ILE A 163 15.59 8.38 16.26
CA ILE A 163 15.84 9.07 14.99
C ILE A 163 14.86 10.22 14.84
N THR A 164 15.41 11.42 14.63
CA THR A 164 14.65 12.61 14.26
C THR A 164 15.23 13.17 12.98
N MET A 165 14.39 13.29 11.95
CA MET A 165 14.76 13.94 10.69
C MET A 165 13.68 14.94 10.30
N HIS A 166 14.05 16.21 10.18
CA HIS A 166 13.13 17.30 9.85
C HIS A 166 13.72 18.14 8.73
N GLY A 167 13.21 17.95 7.52
CA GLY A 167 13.52 18.78 6.36
C GLY A 167 12.67 20.04 6.27
N ALA A 168 12.92 20.83 5.24
CA ALA A 168 12.11 21.98 4.91
C ALA A 168 10.72 21.55 4.45
N VAL A 169 9.70 22.21 5.02
CA VAL A 169 8.29 21.93 4.74
C VAL A 169 7.99 22.06 3.26
N LYS A 170 7.26 21.08 2.71
CA LYS A 170 6.50 21.22 1.47
C LYS A 170 5.03 21.00 1.75
N SER A 171 4.19 21.98 1.42
CA SER A 171 2.76 21.89 1.72
C SER A 171 1.89 22.48 0.60
N PRO A 172 0.88 21.73 0.14
CA PRO A 172 0.76 20.28 0.29
C PRO A 172 1.89 19.54 -0.48
N THR A 173 2.07 18.25 -0.20
CA THR A 173 3.10 17.42 -0.85
C THR A 173 2.69 16.90 -2.21
N PHE A 174 1.39 16.83 -2.48
CA PHE A 174 0.78 16.60 -3.78
C PHE A 174 -0.44 17.52 -3.96
N MET A 175 -0.85 17.78 -5.19
CA MET A 175 -1.84 18.80 -5.54
C MET A 175 -2.65 18.37 -6.75
N ARG A 176 -3.97 18.56 -6.72
CA ARG A 176 -4.81 18.42 -7.92
C ARG A 176 -4.59 19.60 -8.87
N LEU A 177 -4.60 19.32 -10.16
CA LEU A 177 -4.56 20.35 -11.20
C LEU A 177 -5.92 21.03 -11.37
N ALA A 178 -5.91 22.31 -11.74
CA ALA A 178 -7.10 23.09 -12.06
C ALA A 178 -7.49 23.04 -13.55
N GLU A 179 -6.57 22.59 -14.40
CA GLU A 179 -6.75 22.47 -15.85
C GLU A 179 -6.19 21.13 -16.33
N GLU A 180 -6.72 20.60 -17.45
CA GLU A 180 -6.18 19.38 -18.06
C GLU A 180 -4.75 19.61 -18.56
N PRO A 181 -3.76 18.83 -18.08
CA PRO A 181 -2.40 18.82 -18.61
C PRO A 181 -2.37 18.06 -19.95
N LEU A 182 -1.98 18.74 -21.02
CA LEU A 182 -1.97 18.20 -22.38
C LEU A 182 -0.55 18.11 -22.95
N SER A 183 -0.35 17.16 -23.85
CA SER A 183 0.93 16.96 -24.55
C SER A 183 1.41 18.27 -25.19
N GLY A 184 2.72 18.53 -25.08
CA GLY A 184 3.37 19.74 -25.57
C GLY A 184 3.26 20.96 -24.65
N GLN A 185 2.40 20.93 -23.61
CA GLN A 185 2.35 22.03 -22.64
C GLN A 185 3.58 22.01 -21.72
N THR A 186 4.01 23.20 -21.33
CA THR A 186 5.09 23.41 -20.34
C THR A 186 4.58 24.07 -19.07
N THR A 187 3.29 24.36 -18.97
CA THR A 187 2.70 25.01 -17.80
C THR A 187 1.60 24.15 -17.24
N LEU A 188 1.62 23.93 -15.92
CA LEU A 188 0.58 23.28 -15.16
C LEU A 188 -0.09 24.31 -14.26
N THR A 189 -1.42 24.33 -14.23
CA THR A 189 -2.20 25.17 -13.31
C THR A 189 -2.70 24.30 -12.15
N LEU A 190 -2.37 24.69 -10.92
CA LEU A 190 -2.75 24.01 -9.68
C LEU A 190 -4.06 24.56 -9.12
N GLU A 191 -4.84 23.75 -8.40
CA GLU A 191 -6.06 24.21 -7.71
C GLU A 191 -5.78 25.31 -6.68
N GLN A 192 -4.62 25.28 -6.05
CA GLN A 192 -4.17 26.31 -5.12
C GLN A 192 -2.65 26.49 -5.18
N SER A 193 -2.15 27.56 -4.57
CA SER A 193 -0.70 27.79 -4.42
C SER A 193 -0.06 26.73 -3.50
N VAL A 194 1.21 26.45 -3.76
CA VAL A 194 2.05 25.53 -2.98
C VAL A 194 3.10 26.30 -2.18
N GLN A 195 3.46 25.78 -1.01
CA GLN A 195 4.54 26.28 -0.17
C GLN A 195 5.75 25.35 -0.22
N GLY A 196 6.95 25.94 -0.36
CA GLY A 196 8.22 25.20 -0.29
C GLY A 196 8.61 24.43 -1.56
N TRP A 197 7.72 24.37 -2.57
CA TRP A 197 8.09 23.91 -3.91
C TRP A 197 8.98 24.96 -4.59
N LYS A 198 9.95 24.52 -5.40
CA LYS A 198 10.91 25.42 -6.06
C LYS A 198 11.41 24.86 -7.39
N ALA A 199 12.11 25.70 -8.15
CA ALA A 199 12.85 25.27 -9.34
C ALA A 199 13.88 24.16 -8.97
N GLY A 200 14.01 23.16 -9.84
CA GLY A 200 14.83 21.97 -9.62
C GLY A 200 14.13 20.84 -8.85
N ASP A 201 12.95 21.08 -8.26
CA ASP A 201 12.16 20.01 -7.68
C ASP A 201 11.64 19.07 -8.78
N HIS A 202 11.57 17.78 -8.47
CA HIS A 202 10.95 16.77 -9.32
C HIS A 202 9.49 16.56 -8.91
N ILE A 203 8.61 16.54 -9.91
CA ILE A 203 7.20 16.16 -9.76
C ILE A 203 6.86 14.94 -10.60
N VAL A 204 5.80 14.24 -10.21
CA VAL A 204 5.23 13.13 -10.98
C VAL A 204 3.79 13.40 -11.38
N ILE A 205 3.41 12.95 -12.56
CA ILE A 205 2.07 13.05 -13.13
C ILE A 205 1.60 11.67 -13.64
N PRO A 206 0.44 11.15 -13.20
CA PRO A 206 0.01 9.79 -13.51
C PRO A 206 -0.44 9.60 -14.95
N ASP A 207 -0.34 8.39 -15.47
CA ASP A 207 -1.16 7.97 -16.61
C ASP A 207 -2.63 7.96 -16.16
N THR A 208 -3.45 8.77 -16.81
CA THR A 208 -4.85 8.95 -16.43
C THR A 208 -5.83 8.17 -17.30
N ARG A 209 -5.37 7.39 -18.27
CA ARG A 209 -6.25 6.69 -19.21
C ARG A 209 -7.01 5.56 -18.51
N GLN A 210 -8.25 5.32 -18.94
CA GLN A 210 -8.89 4.04 -18.68
C GLN A 210 -8.31 3.00 -19.63
N LEU A 211 -7.65 1.99 -19.08
CA LEU A 211 -7.15 0.87 -19.85
C LEU A 211 -8.30 -0.06 -20.25
N ARG A 212 -8.08 -0.84 -21.30
CA ARG A 212 -8.91 -2.00 -21.65
C ARG A 212 -8.56 -3.20 -20.78
N ASP A 213 -9.47 -4.17 -20.66
CA ASP A 213 -9.30 -5.33 -19.77
C ASP A 213 -8.00 -6.15 -20.03
N LEU A 214 -7.51 -6.15 -21.27
CA LEU A 214 -6.30 -6.88 -21.70
C LEU A 214 -5.03 -6.03 -21.74
N GLU A 215 -5.13 -4.71 -21.53
CA GLU A 215 -3.99 -3.80 -21.44
C GLU A 215 -3.39 -3.84 -20.03
N ILE A 216 -2.81 -4.98 -19.66
CA ILE A 216 -2.22 -5.22 -18.33
C ILE A 216 -0.78 -5.75 -18.46
N GLY A 217 0.02 -5.55 -17.41
CA GLY A 217 1.40 -6.04 -17.36
C GLY A 217 2.22 -5.64 -18.59
N SER A 218 2.80 -6.61 -19.29
CA SER A 218 3.63 -6.37 -20.47
C SER A 218 2.87 -5.86 -21.71
N ASN A 219 1.54 -5.97 -21.74
CA ASN A 219 0.71 -5.46 -22.83
C ASN A 219 0.38 -3.96 -22.69
N TYR A 220 0.85 -3.32 -21.62
CA TYR A 220 0.64 -1.92 -21.33
C TYR A 220 1.99 -1.18 -21.23
N LYS A 221 2.03 0.04 -21.76
CA LYS A 221 3.13 0.98 -21.57
C LYS A 221 2.58 2.21 -20.89
N SER A 222 3.10 2.47 -19.70
CA SER A 222 2.68 3.61 -18.90
C SER A 222 3.07 4.93 -19.55
N GLN A 223 2.15 5.89 -19.48
CA GLN A 223 2.32 7.28 -19.91
C GLN A 223 2.44 8.24 -18.73
N ASP A 224 2.77 7.76 -17.52
CA ASP A 224 3.18 8.65 -16.45
C ASP A 224 4.49 9.37 -16.77
N GLU A 225 4.68 10.56 -16.18
CA GLU A 225 5.88 11.35 -16.39
C GLU A 225 6.46 11.83 -15.05
N LYS A 226 7.80 11.85 -14.97
CA LYS A 226 8.57 12.54 -13.92
C LYS A 226 9.28 13.73 -14.55
N LEU A 227 9.03 14.92 -14.03
CA LEU A 227 9.38 16.19 -14.65
C LEU A 227 10.06 17.11 -13.63
N GLU A 228 10.98 17.94 -14.10
CA GLU A 228 11.61 18.98 -13.28
C GLU A 228 10.83 20.29 -13.38
N ILE A 229 10.62 20.95 -12.24
CA ILE A 229 10.09 22.31 -12.18
C ILE A 229 11.17 23.29 -12.61
N ARG A 230 10.88 24.11 -13.62
CA ARG A 230 11.74 25.24 -14.02
C ARG A 230 11.48 26.49 -13.20
N SER A 231 10.21 26.81 -12.93
CA SER A 231 9.81 27.97 -12.12
C SER A 231 8.39 27.81 -11.59
N ILE A 232 8.08 28.56 -10.53
CA ILE A 232 6.74 28.60 -9.94
C ILE A 232 6.33 30.07 -9.80
N ALA A 233 5.10 30.38 -10.20
CA ALA A 233 4.48 31.68 -10.03
C ALA A 233 3.03 31.50 -9.58
N ALA A 234 2.71 31.94 -8.35
CA ALA A 234 1.40 31.71 -7.72
C ALA A 234 1.01 30.22 -7.74
N ASN A 235 -0.10 29.86 -8.41
CA ASN A 235 -0.56 28.49 -8.57
C ASN A 235 -0.17 27.88 -9.94
N LYS A 236 0.84 28.43 -10.63
CA LYS A 236 1.32 27.91 -11.91
C LYS A 236 2.75 27.40 -11.80
N ILE A 237 2.98 26.20 -12.32
CA ILE A 237 4.29 25.57 -12.46
C ILE A 237 4.69 25.64 -13.92
N THR A 238 5.90 26.09 -14.21
CA THR A 238 6.54 25.92 -15.52
C THR A 238 7.50 24.74 -15.44
N LEU A 239 7.38 23.80 -16.37
CA LEU A 239 8.19 22.59 -16.50
C LEU A 239 9.49 22.88 -17.26
N GLY A 240 10.55 22.12 -16.95
CA GLY A 240 11.81 22.15 -17.69
C GLY A 240 11.67 21.59 -19.11
N THR A 241 10.78 20.62 -19.31
CA THR A 241 10.47 20.00 -20.59
C THR A 241 8.96 19.97 -20.83
N PRO A 242 8.49 20.05 -22.09
CA PRO A 242 7.09 19.84 -22.41
C PRO A 242 6.60 18.45 -21.99
N LEU A 243 5.33 18.33 -21.63
CA LEU A 243 4.64 17.04 -21.45
C LEU A 243 4.70 16.23 -22.74
N LYS A 244 4.93 14.93 -22.61
CA LYS A 244 4.91 14.01 -23.75
C LYS A 244 3.50 13.51 -24.02
N TYR A 245 2.69 13.32 -22.98
CA TYR A 245 1.37 12.72 -23.07
C TYR A 245 0.26 13.66 -22.58
N ASP A 246 -0.97 13.31 -22.96
CA ASP A 246 -2.17 13.92 -22.38
C ASP A 246 -2.47 13.21 -21.06
N HIS A 247 -2.69 13.97 -19.98
CA HIS A 247 -3.19 13.41 -18.71
C HIS A 247 -4.57 13.98 -18.40
N LYS A 248 -5.53 13.62 -19.25
CA LYS A 248 -6.92 14.12 -19.19
C LYS A 248 -7.62 13.73 -17.90
N GLY A 249 -8.59 14.55 -17.53
CA GLY A 249 -9.49 14.29 -16.41
C GLY A 249 -10.68 13.41 -16.79
N ALA A 250 -11.40 12.93 -15.77
CA ALA A 250 -12.62 12.16 -15.95
C ALA A 250 -13.83 13.05 -16.23
N ARG A 251 -14.74 12.52 -17.05
CA ARG A 251 -15.99 13.17 -17.41
C ARG A 251 -17.17 12.34 -16.94
N ASN A 252 -18.31 12.99 -16.73
CA ASN A 252 -19.58 12.30 -16.56
C ASN A 252 -20.17 11.89 -17.92
N ALA A 253 -21.33 11.24 -17.92
CA ALA A 253 -21.94 10.72 -19.15
C ALA A 253 -22.33 11.83 -20.16
N ASP A 254 -22.48 13.07 -19.70
CA ASP A 254 -22.74 14.28 -20.52
C ASP A 254 -21.45 14.97 -20.99
N ASP A 255 -20.30 14.31 -20.89
CA ASP A 255 -18.98 14.82 -21.28
C ASP A 255 -18.50 16.04 -20.47
N LYS A 256 -19.16 16.34 -19.34
CA LYS A 256 -18.70 17.38 -18.42
C LYS A 256 -17.50 16.87 -17.63
N LEU A 257 -16.40 17.62 -17.69
CA LEU A 257 -15.21 17.38 -16.87
C LEU A 257 -15.54 17.53 -15.38
N GLU A 258 -15.21 16.52 -14.57
CA GLU A 258 -15.48 16.51 -13.13
C GLU A 258 -14.24 16.29 -12.28
N PHE A 259 -13.30 15.45 -12.72
CA PHE A 259 -12.09 15.13 -11.94
C PHE A 259 -10.84 15.40 -12.76
N LEU A 260 -9.84 16.00 -12.13
CA LEU A 260 -8.52 16.26 -12.70
C LEU A 260 -7.46 15.47 -11.94
N PRO A 261 -6.32 15.12 -12.57
CA PRO A 261 -5.27 14.38 -11.89
C PRO A 261 -4.54 15.22 -10.84
N HIS A 262 -3.83 14.51 -9.97
CA HIS A 262 -2.90 15.07 -9.01
C HIS A 262 -1.48 14.99 -9.54
N ILE A 263 -0.63 15.91 -9.11
CA ILE A 263 0.82 15.82 -9.21
C ILE A 263 1.45 15.72 -7.82
N GLY A 264 2.49 14.91 -7.68
CA GLY A 264 3.22 14.72 -6.41
C GLY A 264 4.64 15.29 -6.48
N ASN A 265 5.12 15.97 -5.44
CA ASN A 265 6.49 16.47 -5.36
C ASN A 265 7.40 15.49 -4.62
N LEU A 266 8.45 15.02 -5.30
CA LEU A 266 9.38 14.01 -4.79
C LEU A 266 10.60 14.59 -4.08
N SER A 267 10.90 15.88 -4.27
CA SER A 267 12.17 16.43 -3.80
C SER A 267 12.10 16.84 -2.33
N ARG A 268 13.11 16.49 -1.53
CA ARG A 268 13.30 17.03 -0.16
C ARG A 268 14.77 17.37 0.08
N ASN A 269 15.04 18.18 1.09
CA ASN A 269 16.40 18.61 1.41
C ASN A 269 17.08 17.76 2.51
N VAL A 270 16.36 16.80 3.09
CA VAL A 270 16.96 15.66 3.79
C VAL A 270 16.85 14.45 2.86
N LEU A 271 17.98 13.92 2.42
CA LEU A 271 18.06 12.87 1.42
C LEU A 271 18.73 11.62 2.00
N ILE A 272 18.00 10.52 2.00
CA ILE A 272 18.51 9.18 2.30
C ILE A 272 18.46 8.37 1.02
N ARG A 273 19.60 7.86 0.56
CA ARG A 273 19.62 7.12 -0.71
C ARG A 273 20.67 6.03 -0.79
N SER A 274 20.47 5.10 -1.70
CA SER A 274 21.54 4.22 -2.15
C SER A 274 22.56 4.97 -3.02
N GLU A 275 23.81 4.54 -2.97
CA GLU A 275 24.86 5.06 -3.86
C GLU A 275 24.60 4.67 -5.31
N ASN A 276 24.16 3.43 -5.53
CA ASN A 276 23.90 2.84 -6.83
C ASN A 276 22.51 2.14 -6.84
N PRO A 277 21.54 2.58 -7.65
CA PRO A 277 20.22 1.96 -7.74
C PRO A 277 20.27 0.52 -8.29
N ASP A 278 21.28 0.18 -9.09
CA ASP A 278 21.46 -1.14 -9.70
C ASP A 278 22.42 -2.05 -8.90
N GLY A 279 22.98 -1.53 -7.80
CA GLY A 279 23.94 -2.22 -6.94
C GLY A 279 23.31 -2.83 -5.69
N THR A 280 24.11 -2.98 -4.63
CA THR A 280 23.58 -3.30 -3.30
C THR A 280 22.91 -2.07 -2.73
N ARG A 281 21.58 -2.02 -2.85
CA ARG A 281 20.76 -0.95 -2.28
C ARG A 281 20.77 -1.00 -0.75
N GLY A 282 20.72 0.19 -0.16
CA GLY A 282 20.47 0.38 1.26
C GLY A 282 19.01 0.13 1.62
N HIS A 283 18.71 -0.15 2.88
CA HIS A 283 17.35 -0.14 3.41
C HIS A 283 17.30 0.57 4.77
N MET A 284 16.10 0.81 5.30
CA MET A 284 15.93 1.32 6.67
C MET A 284 15.06 0.35 7.46
N ILE A 285 15.50 0.00 8.66
CA ILE A 285 14.74 -0.87 9.56
C ILE A 285 14.73 -0.29 10.98
N PHE A 286 13.54 -0.11 11.52
CA PHE A 286 13.30 0.42 12.86
C PHE A 286 12.62 -0.66 13.69
N VAL A 287 13.26 -1.06 14.79
CA VAL A 287 12.86 -2.24 15.56
C VAL A 287 12.63 -1.92 17.04
N SER A 288 11.89 -2.82 17.71
CA SER A 288 11.69 -2.78 19.17
C SER A 288 11.11 -1.44 19.67
N ARG A 289 11.89 -0.70 20.46
CA ARG A 289 11.49 0.51 21.19
C ARG A 289 12.12 1.77 20.62
N ALA A 290 12.58 1.73 19.37
CA ALA A 290 13.06 2.92 18.69
C ALA A 290 12.04 4.07 18.79
N GLU A 291 12.50 5.31 18.66
CA GLU A 291 11.64 6.49 18.59
C GLU A 291 11.89 7.17 17.25
N VAL A 292 10.93 7.11 16.33
CA VAL A 292 11.11 7.56 14.94
C VAL A 292 10.15 8.70 14.60
N ASP A 293 10.74 9.85 14.23
CA ASP A 293 10.04 11.01 13.68
C ASP A 293 10.74 11.49 12.40
N LEU A 294 10.16 11.13 11.25
CA LEU A 294 10.65 11.48 9.92
C LEU A 294 9.68 12.44 9.24
N ARG A 295 10.15 13.66 8.99
CA ARG A 295 9.38 14.72 8.36
C ARG A 295 10.10 15.35 7.20
N PHE A 296 9.42 15.37 6.04
CA PHE A 296 9.95 15.97 4.81
C PHE A 296 11.33 15.38 4.43
N VAL A 297 11.45 14.05 4.47
CA VAL A 297 12.62 13.29 4.03
C VAL A 297 12.37 12.67 2.66
N GLU A 298 13.35 12.75 1.76
CA GLU A 298 13.37 12.03 0.49
C GLU A 298 14.16 10.74 0.69
N VAL A 299 13.52 9.61 0.39
CA VAL A 299 14.08 8.26 0.43
C VAL A 299 14.15 7.76 -1.01
N ARG A 300 15.36 7.75 -1.58
CA ARG A 300 15.56 7.50 -3.00
C ARG A 300 16.37 6.24 -3.25
N ASP A 301 15.88 5.40 -4.13
CA ASP A 301 16.56 4.17 -4.52
C ASP A 301 16.89 3.26 -3.31
N MET A 302 16.05 3.25 -2.27
CA MET A 302 16.22 2.41 -1.08
C MET A 302 15.33 1.14 -1.12
N GLY A 303 15.62 0.16 -0.30
CA GLY A 303 15.04 -1.18 -0.32
C GLY A 303 15.86 -2.16 -1.16
N ARG A 304 15.88 -3.43 -0.75
CA ARG A 304 16.62 -4.54 -1.37
C ARG A 304 15.79 -5.81 -1.53
N THR A 305 14.69 -5.98 -0.79
CA THR A 305 13.74 -7.08 -1.05
C THR A 305 13.15 -6.89 -2.44
N ARG A 306 13.10 -7.95 -3.23
CA ARG A 306 12.60 -7.92 -4.61
C ARG A 306 11.25 -8.61 -4.69
N MET A 307 10.45 -8.14 -5.64
CA MET A 307 9.33 -8.87 -6.21
C MET A 307 9.69 -10.31 -6.60
N GLY A 308 8.73 -11.21 -6.46
CA GLY A 308 8.85 -12.64 -6.73
C GLY A 308 8.92 -13.48 -5.45
N VAL A 309 9.35 -14.74 -5.62
CA VAL A 309 9.43 -15.70 -4.51
C VAL A 309 10.43 -15.20 -3.48
N LEU A 310 9.96 -15.07 -2.23
CA LEU A 310 10.82 -14.82 -1.08
C LEU A 310 11.67 -16.06 -0.81
N ASP A 311 12.96 -15.83 -0.58
CA ASP A 311 13.96 -16.87 -0.32
C ASP A 311 14.84 -16.36 0.80
N ASN A 312 14.37 -16.58 2.03
CA ASN A 312 14.99 -16.09 3.25
C ASN A 312 16.14 -17.01 3.68
N THR A 313 17.11 -16.44 4.38
CA THR A 313 18.06 -17.27 5.12
C THR A 313 17.34 -17.95 6.28
N GLU A 314 17.49 -19.27 6.38
CA GLU A 314 16.95 -20.06 7.48
C GLU A 314 18.05 -20.41 8.47
N PHE A 315 17.70 -20.37 9.76
CA PHE A 315 18.57 -20.72 10.86
C PHE A 315 18.04 -21.95 11.60
N ASP A 316 18.93 -22.77 12.17
CA ASP A 316 18.54 -23.82 13.11
C ASP A 316 18.25 -23.24 14.50
N GLU A 317 17.82 -24.09 15.44
CA GLU A 317 17.52 -23.70 16.83
C GLU A 317 18.75 -23.17 17.58
N GLN A 318 19.96 -23.42 17.07
CA GLN A 318 21.23 -22.95 17.63
C GLN A 318 21.73 -21.67 16.94
N GLY A 319 20.95 -21.10 16.01
CA GLY A 319 21.30 -19.89 15.27
C GLY A 319 22.30 -20.09 14.12
N ASN A 320 22.62 -21.33 13.76
CA ASN A 320 23.48 -21.59 12.61
C ASN A 320 22.68 -21.52 11.31
N VAL A 321 23.31 -21.02 10.25
CA VAL A 321 22.69 -20.96 8.92
C VAL A 321 22.46 -22.38 8.39
N LYS A 322 21.19 -22.72 8.17
CA LYS A 322 20.75 -23.98 7.55
C LYS A 322 20.57 -23.81 6.04
N HIS A 323 20.08 -22.65 5.62
CA HIS A 323 19.88 -22.29 4.22
C HIS A 323 20.21 -20.82 4.03
N LEU A 324 20.93 -20.51 2.95
CA LEU A 324 21.33 -19.15 2.63
C LEU A 324 20.42 -18.62 1.51
N GLY A 325 19.47 -17.77 1.88
CA GLY A 325 18.46 -17.27 0.95
C GLY A 325 19.01 -16.26 -0.07
N THR A 326 18.28 -15.97 -1.14
CA THR A 326 18.69 -15.03 -2.19
C THR A 326 17.74 -13.84 -2.35
N ASN A 327 16.63 -13.82 -1.61
CA ASN A 327 15.66 -12.74 -1.62
C ASN A 327 15.05 -12.57 -0.22
N GLN A 328 15.78 -11.85 0.64
CA GLN A 328 15.39 -11.64 2.03
C GLN A 328 14.16 -10.74 2.12
N ILE A 329 13.18 -11.16 2.90
CA ILE A 329 12.05 -10.34 3.33
C ILE A 329 12.51 -9.22 4.26
N GLY A 330 11.75 -8.13 4.33
CA GLY A 330 11.95 -7.10 5.35
C GLY A 330 13.11 -6.13 5.09
N ARG A 331 13.60 -6.03 3.85
CA ARG A 331 14.61 -5.05 3.42
C ARG A 331 13.95 -3.98 2.56
N TYR A 332 13.03 -3.21 3.17
CA TYR A 332 12.21 -2.21 2.48
C TYR A 332 12.79 -0.79 2.58
N ALA A 333 12.32 0.13 1.74
CA ALA A 333 12.86 1.49 1.75
C ALA A 333 12.66 2.17 3.11
N ILE A 334 11.46 2.06 3.68
CA ILE A 334 11.14 2.44 5.07
C ILE A 334 10.42 1.27 5.75
N HIS A 335 10.99 0.69 6.81
CA HIS A 335 10.42 -0.48 7.49
C HIS A 335 10.31 -0.26 9.01
N PHE A 336 9.08 -0.10 9.50
CA PHE A 336 8.76 -0.23 10.93
C PHE A 336 8.51 -1.71 11.20
N HIS A 337 9.47 -2.40 11.82
CA HIS A 337 9.49 -3.85 11.93
C HIS A 337 9.36 -4.29 13.38
N HIS A 338 8.21 -4.89 13.72
CA HIS A 338 7.88 -5.31 15.09
C HIS A 338 8.11 -4.16 16.08
N TYR A 339 7.73 -2.95 15.65
CA TYR A 339 7.92 -1.71 16.35
C TYR A 339 6.69 -1.46 17.22
N PHE A 340 6.80 -1.83 18.49
CA PHE A 340 5.79 -1.51 19.49
C PHE A 340 6.02 -0.13 20.14
N GLY A 341 7.07 0.58 19.73
CA GLY A 341 7.29 1.99 20.02
C GLY A 341 7.98 2.28 21.35
N PRO A 342 8.30 3.57 21.60
CA PRO A 342 9.02 4.00 22.80
C PRO A 342 8.19 3.76 24.07
N LYS A 343 8.87 3.52 25.20
CA LYS A 343 8.22 3.30 26.51
C LYS A 343 7.29 4.43 26.91
N GLN A 344 7.67 5.66 26.57
CA GLN A 344 6.83 6.84 26.72
C GLN A 344 6.40 7.29 25.33
N THR A 345 5.09 7.31 25.09
CA THR A 345 4.57 7.87 23.83
C THR A 345 4.99 9.33 23.71
N PRO A 346 5.57 9.75 22.57
CA PRO A 346 5.92 11.14 22.29
C PRO A 346 4.71 12.08 22.45
N ALA A 347 4.99 13.37 22.67
CA ALA A 347 3.97 14.38 22.96
C ALA A 347 2.94 14.56 21.82
N ASN A 348 3.28 14.19 20.59
CA ASN A 348 2.34 14.21 19.46
C ASN A 348 1.31 13.08 19.50
N GLY A 349 1.45 12.13 20.44
CA GLY A 349 0.51 11.05 20.66
C GLY A 349 0.70 9.82 19.77
N TYR A 350 1.73 9.77 18.92
CA TYR A 350 1.97 8.64 18.01
C TYR A 350 3.25 7.89 18.37
N GLN A 351 3.26 6.57 18.19
CA GLN A 351 4.45 5.77 18.47
C GLN A 351 5.55 5.97 17.42
N PHE A 352 5.17 6.23 16.17
CA PHE A 352 6.07 6.65 15.10
C PHE A 352 5.39 7.68 14.21
N THR A 353 6.19 8.53 13.58
CA THR A 353 5.70 9.65 12.76
C THR A 353 6.41 9.65 11.41
N LEU A 354 5.61 9.58 10.34
CA LEU A 354 6.06 9.68 8.95
C LEU A 354 5.19 10.73 8.24
N VAL A 355 5.66 11.99 8.23
CA VAL A 355 4.90 13.14 7.72
C VAL A 355 5.58 13.83 6.55
N GLY A 356 4.92 13.95 5.40
CA GLY A 356 5.38 14.79 4.31
C GLY A 356 6.57 14.24 3.51
N ASN A 357 6.92 12.97 3.68
CA ASN A 357 8.09 12.33 3.07
C ASN A 357 7.85 11.97 1.60
N ALA A 358 8.92 11.70 0.88
CA ALA A 358 8.88 11.18 -0.48
C ALA A 358 9.67 9.87 -0.57
N VAL A 359 9.09 8.85 -1.20
CA VAL A 359 9.79 7.62 -1.60
C VAL A 359 9.80 7.57 -3.12
N ASP A 360 10.99 7.46 -3.70
CA ASP A 360 11.20 7.44 -5.15
C ASP A 360 12.06 6.21 -5.48
N SER A 361 11.44 5.22 -6.13
CA SER A 361 12.01 3.90 -6.42
C SER A 361 12.11 2.97 -5.20
N ALA A 362 11.45 1.82 -5.25
CA ALA A 362 11.66 0.68 -4.34
C ALA A 362 11.54 -0.65 -5.12
N PRO A 363 12.41 -1.65 -4.90
CA PRO A 363 12.38 -2.92 -5.62
C PRO A 363 11.31 -3.90 -5.10
N LYS A 364 10.72 -3.55 -3.95
CA LYS A 364 9.46 -4.10 -3.45
C LYS A 364 8.57 -2.98 -2.91
N TRP A 365 8.38 -2.92 -1.59
CA TRP A 365 7.52 -1.95 -0.95
C TRP A 365 8.24 -0.65 -0.59
N GLY A 366 7.51 0.46 -0.68
CA GLY A 366 8.02 1.80 -0.32
C GLY A 366 7.99 2.05 1.18
N VAL A 367 6.81 1.98 1.79
CA VAL A 367 6.61 2.14 3.24
C VAL A 367 5.96 0.90 3.81
N THR A 368 6.61 0.27 4.77
CA THR A 368 6.12 -0.94 5.43
C THR A 368 5.90 -0.69 6.92
N VAL A 369 4.66 -0.89 7.36
CA VAL A 369 4.27 -1.00 8.76
C VAL A 369 4.09 -2.49 9.05
N HIS A 370 4.95 -3.08 9.86
CA HIS A 370 4.96 -4.52 10.12
C HIS A 370 4.91 -4.75 11.61
N ASN A 371 3.82 -5.34 12.10
CA ASN A 371 3.53 -5.58 13.51
C ASN A 371 3.83 -4.33 14.37
N SER A 372 3.35 -3.20 13.85
CA SER A 372 3.62 -1.85 14.36
C SER A 372 2.31 -1.07 14.43
N HIS A 373 2.14 -0.29 15.50
CA HIS A 373 0.82 0.21 15.91
C HIS A 373 0.88 1.69 16.29
N TYR A 374 -0.29 2.35 16.32
CA TYR A 374 -0.46 3.73 16.79
C TYR A 374 0.46 4.77 16.12
N GLY A 375 0.87 4.54 14.87
CA GLY A 375 1.65 5.50 14.09
C GLY A 375 0.79 6.46 13.27
N ILE A 376 1.41 7.55 12.83
CA ILE A 376 0.86 8.44 11.81
C ILE A 376 1.70 8.41 10.54
N ILE A 377 1.02 8.13 9.43
CA ILE A 377 1.55 8.10 8.07
C ILE A 377 0.73 9.12 7.29
N GLN A 378 1.28 10.33 7.12
CA GLN A 378 0.53 11.46 6.58
C GLN A 378 1.32 12.26 5.54
N ASP A 379 0.64 12.81 4.54
CA ASP A 379 1.23 13.70 3.52
C ASP A 379 2.39 13.08 2.72
N ASN A 380 2.53 11.76 2.70
CA ASN A 380 3.66 11.12 2.00
C ASN A 380 3.36 10.94 0.51
N VAL A 381 4.38 11.09 -0.33
CA VAL A 381 4.35 10.76 -1.76
C VAL A 381 5.19 9.53 -2.00
N VAL A 382 4.59 8.42 -2.42
CA VAL A 382 5.29 7.15 -2.70
C VAL A 382 5.17 6.85 -4.19
N TYR A 383 6.31 6.79 -4.88
CA TYR A 383 6.37 6.68 -6.33
C TYR A 383 7.32 5.57 -6.79
N ASN A 384 6.92 4.86 -7.85
CA ASN A 384 7.74 3.89 -8.57
C ASN A 384 8.17 2.70 -7.70
N THR A 385 7.20 2.03 -7.07
CA THR A 385 7.44 0.79 -6.33
C THR A 385 7.22 -0.41 -7.25
N HIS A 386 8.04 -1.45 -7.10
CA HIS A 386 7.78 -2.75 -7.71
C HIS A 386 6.99 -3.59 -6.71
N GLY A 387 5.68 -3.54 -6.72
CA GLY A 387 4.77 -4.06 -5.71
C GLY A 387 4.05 -2.91 -5.04
N ALA A 388 3.53 -3.15 -3.84
CA ALA A 388 2.71 -2.17 -3.16
C ALA A 388 3.47 -0.90 -2.70
N GLY A 389 2.80 0.25 -2.72
CA GLY A 389 3.35 1.53 -2.26
C GLY A 389 3.49 1.59 -0.73
N ILE A 390 2.35 1.59 -0.03
CA ILE A 390 2.25 1.64 1.43
C ILE A 390 1.57 0.36 1.94
N VAL A 391 2.18 -0.31 2.93
CA VAL A 391 1.86 -1.69 3.30
C VAL A 391 1.68 -1.87 4.81
N THR A 392 0.69 -2.69 5.20
CA THR A 392 0.66 -3.37 6.51
C THR A 392 0.87 -4.88 6.31
N GLU A 393 1.89 -5.48 6.92
CA GLU A 393 2.43 -6.80 6.49
C GLU A 393 1.72 -8.03 7.09
N ASP A 394 1.44 -8.04 8.39
CA ASP A 394 0.96 -9.24 9.10
C ASP A 394 -0.55 -9.24 9.35
N GLY A 395 -1.14 -8.05 9.35
CA GLY A 395 -2.53 -7.79 9.67
C GLY A 395 -2.79 -7.50 11.14
N THR A 396 -1.79 -7.66 12.00
CA THR A 396 -1.83 -7.23 13.42
C THR A 396 -1.72 -5.71 13.56
N GLU A 397 -1.19 -5.02 12.54
CA GLU A 397 -0.98 -3.57 12.55
C GLU A 397 -2.31 -2.86 12.85
N SER A 398 -2.31 -2.07 13.92
CA SER A 398 -3.54 -1.60 14.54
C SER A 398 -3.44 -0.15 14.95
N PHE A 399 -4.56 0.56 14.81
CA PHE A 399 -4.74 1.95 15.22
C PHE A 399 -3.75 2.92 14.57
N ASN A 400 -3.17 2.54 13.41
CA ASN A 400 -2.38 3.45 12.60
C ASN A 400 -3.30 4.38 11.81
N VAL A 401 -2.83 5.60 11.58
CA VAL A 401 -3.53 6.62 10.80
C VAL A 401 -2.81 6.81 9.46
N PHE A 402 -3.46 6.40 8.38
CA PHE A 402 -3.04 6.64 7.00
C PHE A 402 -3.88 7.77 6.44
N ASP A 403 -3.34 8.99 6.46
CA ASP A 403 -4.10 10.21 6.16
C ASP A 403 -3.43 11.01 5.04
N HIS A 404 -4.14 11.32 3.96
CA HIS A 404 -3.65 12.23 2.93
C HIS A 404 -2.28 11.81 2.36
N ASN A 405 -2.12 10.55 1.97
CA ASN A 405 -0.94 10.08 1.24
C ASN A 405 -1.24 9.91 -0.24
N PHE A 406 -0.23 10.09 -1.10
CA PHE A 406 -0.31 9.85 -2.53
C PHE A 406 0.62 8.71 -2.93
N ALA A 407 0.05 7.60 -3.38
CA ALA A 407 0.78 6.46 -3.92
C ALA A 407 0.58 6.37 -5.43
N MET A 408 1.67 6.30 -6.19
CA MET A 408 1.61 6.30 -7.65
C MET A 408 2.63 5.36 -8.29
N ARG A 409 2.27 4.76 -9.43
CA ARG A 409 3.17 3.88 -10.20
C ARG A 409 3.66 2.70 -9.36
N SER A 410 2.70 1.92 -8.85
CA SER A 410 2.94 0.66 -8.14
C SER A 410 2.87 -0.49 -9.13
N GLN A 411 4.05 -0.88 -9.63
CA GLN A 411 4.21 -1.87 -10.69
C GLN A 411 4.25 -3.28 -10.11
N GLY A 412 3.43 -4.22 -10.55
CA GLY A 412 3.43 -5.58 -9.99
C GLY A 412 3.36 -6.65 -11.06
N SER A 413 2.93 -7.85 -10.67
CA SER A 413 2.67 -8.94 -11.62
C SER A 413 1.55 -8.59 -12.62
N GLY A 414 0.68 -7.63 -12.27
CA GLY A 414 -0.54 -7.33 -13.01
C GLY A 414 -1.63 -8.40 -12.85
N GLU A 415 -1.35 -9.47 -12.09
CA GLU A 415 -2.30 -10.54 -11.83
C GLU A 415 -3.36 -10.05 -10.85
N PHE A 416 -4.62 -10.32 -11.19
CA PHE A 416 -5.74 -9.98 -10.32
C PHE A 416 -5.85 -11.00 -9.19
N ALA A 417 -5.08 -10.79 -8.12
CA ALA A 417 -5.06 -11.62 -6.93
C ALA A 417 -5.49 -10.81 -5.69
N PRO A 418 -6.79 -10.52 -5.53
CA PRO A 418 -7.28 -9.67 -4.45
C PRO A 418 -7.06 -10.25 -3.05
N ARG A 419 -6.90 -11.58 -2.94
CA ARG A 419 -6.56 -12.31 -1.71
C ARG A 419 -5.10 -12.76 -1.66
N SER A 420 -4.22 -12.02 -2.29
CA SER A 420 -2.78 -12.29 -2.18
C SER A 420 -2.31 -12.20 -0.75
N GLY A 421 -1.33 -13.04 -0.42
CA GLY A 421 -0.82 -13.23 0.93
C GLY A 421 0.17 -14.38 0.97
N TYR A 422 0.60 -14.75 2.17
CA TYR A 422 1.65 -15.76 2.37
C TYR A 422 1.19 -17.21 2.14
N SER A 423 -0.09 -17.47 1.82
CA SER A 423 -0.69 -18.81 1.78
C SER A 423 -1.02 -19.34 0.36
N GLY A 424 -0.42 -18.79 -0.70
CA GLY A 424 -0.66 -19.17 -2.10
C GLY A 424 0.54 -19.82 -2.81
N VAL A 425 0.30 -20.50 -3.93
CA VAL A 425 1.31 -21.21 -4.75
C VAL A 425 2.31 -20.24 -5.44
N GLY A 426 2.06 -18.93 -5.42
CA GLY A 426 2.97 -17.87 -5.86
C GLY A 426 3.10 -16.77 -4.78
N PRO A 427 3.87 -17.00 -3.70
CA PRO A 427 3.87 -16.14 -2.51
C PRO A 427 4.66 -14.84 -2.76
N ASP A 428 3.97 -13.79 -3.18
CA ASP A 428 4.50 -12.43 -3.12
C ASP A 428 3.41 -11.46 -2.61
N PRO A 429 3.29 -11.27 -1.28
CA PRO A 429 2.29 -10.37 -0.72
C PRO A 429 2.46 -8.96 -1.29
N GLY A 430 1.33 -8.32 -1.62
CA GLY A 430 1.33 -7.01 -2.27
C GLY A 430 2.06 -6.96 -3.61
N GLY A 431 2.29 -8.13 -4.23
CA GLY A 431 3.04 -8.28 -5.45
C GLY A 431 2.24 -7.97 -6.72
N GLU A 432 0.93 -7.83 -6.61
CA GLU A 432 0.04 -7.52 -7.73
C GLU A 432 0.29 -6.11 -8.27
N GLY A 433 0.71 -5.19 -7.40
CA GLY A 433 0.86 -3.77 -7.71
C GLY A 433 -0.31 -2.96 -7.15
N GLY A 434 -0.24 -2.67 -5.84
CA GLY A 434 -1.24 -1.88 -5.13
C GLY A 434 -0.72 -0.51 -4.69
N GLY A 435 -1.48 0.58 -4.83
CA GLY A 435 -1.08 1.85 -4.21
C GLY A 435 -0.96 1.71 -2.68
N PHE A 436 -1.98 1.10 -2.09
CA PHE A 436 -2.04 0.75 -0.67
C PHE A 436 -2.42 -0.72 -0.49
N TRP A 437 -1.72 -1.43 0.38
CA TRP A 437 -1.99 -2.84 0.69
C TRP A 437 -2.13 -3.05 2.18
N PHE A 438 -3.31 -3.47 2.61
CA PHE A 438 -3.65 -3.67 4.01
C PHE A 438 -4.06 -5.12 4.24
N ARG A 439 -3.21 -5.86 4.94
CA ARG A 439 -3.53 -7.21 5.39
C ARG A 439 -4.59 -7.23 6.47
N GLY A 440 -4.55 -6.31 7.43
CA GLY A 440 -5.47 -6.26 8.55
C GLY A 440 -6.47 -5.12 8.45
N PRO A 441 -7.68 -5.26 9.04
CA PRO A 441 -8.69 -4.21 8.96
C PRO A 441 -8.44 -3.04 9.92
N ASN A 442 -7.72 -3.23 11.03
CA ASN A 442 -7.84 -2.40 12.23
C ASN A 442 -7.11 -1.03 12.17
N ASN A 443 -7.27 -0.26 11.08
CA ASN A 443 -6.59 1.01 10.82
C ASN A 443 -7.54 2.11 10.32
N TYR A 444 -7.13 3.37 10.47
CA TYR A 444 -7.83 4.54 9.95
C TYR A 444 -7.25 4.95 8.60
N ILE A 445 -8.05 4.90 7.53
CA ILE A 445 -7.59 5.09 6.14
C ILE A 445 -8.43 6.19 5.49
N ARG A 446 -7.86 7.40 5.35
CA ARG A 446 -8.64 8.54 4.84
C ARG A 446 -7.86 9.53 4.01
N ASN A 447 -8.57 10.24 3.13
CA ASN A 447 -8.03 11.29 2.27
C ASN A 447 -6.86 10.85 1.37
N ASN A 448 -6.63 9.55 1.21
CA ASN A 448 -5.51 9.03 0.43
C ASN A 448 -5.86 8.98 -1.06
N VAL A 449 -4.84 9.11 -1.89
CA VAL A 449 -4.95 9.05 -3.35
C VAL A 449 -4.04 7.95 -3.88
N ALA A 450 -4.59 7.03 -4.66
CA ALA A 450 -3.83 6.06 -5.44
C ALA A 450 -4.00 6.36 -6.94
N ALA A 451 -2.92 6.40 -7.71
CA ALA A 451 -3.00 6.62 -9.14
C ALA A 451 -2.04 5.72 -9.93
N ASN A 452 -2.46 5.22 -11.09
CA ASN A 452 -1.60 4.42 -11.97
C ASN A 452 -0.90 3.25 -11.23
N ALA A 453 -1.69 2.45 -10.50
CA ALA A 453 -1.23 1.19 -9.90
C ALA A 453 -1.64 0.03 -10.79
N ASP A 454 -0.79 -0.99 -10.97
CA ASP A 454 -1.04 -2.03 -11.98
C ASP A 454 -2.34 -2.82 -11.74
N VAL A 455 -2.73 -3.02 -10.47
CA VAL A 455 -3.94 -3.78 -10.13
C VAL A 455 -4.88 -3.02 -9.22
N PHE A 456 -4.44 -2.62 -8.02
CA PHE A 456 -5.34 -2.06 -7.00
C PHE A 456 -4.95 -0.64 -6.58
N GLY A 457 -5.92 0.25 -6.42
CA GLY A 457 -5.66 1.51 -5.72
C GLY A 457 -5.45 1.22 -4.24
N PHE A 458 -6.41 0.50 -3.66
CA PHE A 458 -6.38 -0.01 -2.30
C PHE A 458 -6.73 -1.50 -2.29
N GLN A 459 -5.88 -2.32 -1.66
CA GLN A 459 -6.14 -3.73 -1.43
C GLN A 459 -6.31 -3.98 0.06
N LEU A 460 -7.55 -4.15 0.50
CA LEU A 460 -7.96 -4.50 1.87
C LEU A 460 -8.60 -5.89 1.90
N ALA A 461 -8.13 -6.83 1.08
CA ALA A 461 -8.69 -8.17 0.95
C ALA A 461 -7.61 -9.27 1.04
N ALA A 462 -6.45 -8.95 1.62
CA ALA A 462 -5.25 -9.78 1.64
C ALA A 462 -5.33 -10.98 2.59
N GLY A 463 -6.18 -11.95 2.24
CA GLY A 463 -6.31 -13.23 2.93
C GLY A 463 -7.10 -13.20 4.24
N ALA A 464 -7.54 -14.37 4.71
CA ALA A 464 -8.15 -14.53 6.02
C ALA A 464 -7.07 -14.72 7.09
N LEU A 465 -7.24 -14.10 8.25
CA LEU A 465 -6.27 -14.14 9.36
C LEU A 465 -6.79 -14.90 10.60
N ASP A 466 -8.05 -15.32 10.61
CA ASP A 466 -8.74 -15.88 11.77
C ASP A 466 -8.54 -14.99 13.01
N THR A 467 -7.97 -15.54 14.09
CA THR A 467 -7.69 -14.80 15.31
C THR A 467 -6.24 -14.30 15.33
N ILE A 468 -6.06 -12.99 15.51
CA ILE A 468 -4.74 -12.36 15.67
C ILE A 468 -4.67 -11.63 17.01
N ARG A 469 -3.45 -11.29 17.45
CA ARG A 469 -3.22 -10.48 18.67
C ARG A 469 -2.91 -9.03 18.30
N ILE A 470 -3.52 -8.09 19.02
CA ILE A 470 -3.30 -6.65 18.89
C ILE A 470 -2.93 -6.04 20.25
N PRO A 471 -2.28 -4.87 20.31
CA PRO A 471 -1.88 -4.25 21.59
C PRO A 471 -3.08 -3.74 22.40
N LYS A 472 -3.10 -3.97 23.72
CA LYS A 472 -4.12 -3.43 24.65
C LYS A 472 -3.97 -1.92 24.89
N PHE A 473 -2.76 -1.39 24.77
CA PHE A 473 -2.42 0.02 25.01
C PHE A 473 -1.17 0.41 24.21
N LYS A 474 -0.87 1.70 24.09
CA LYS A 474 0.39 2.17 23.47
C LYS A 474 1.58 1.70 24.29
N SER A 475 2.68 1.35 23.62
CA SER A 475 3.91 0.77 24.15
C SER A 475 3.81 -0.68 24.64
N ALA A 476 2.68 -1.35 24.39
CA ALA A 476 2.48 -2.76 24.70
C ALA A 476 3.50 -3.63 23.97
N ASP A 477 4.21 -4.47 24.70
CA ASP A 477 5.14 -5.45 24.14
C ASP A 477 4.36 -6.58 23.47
N MET A 478 4.49 -6.70 22.15
CA MET A 478 3.75 -7.70 21.38
C MET A 478 4.20 -9.13 21.66
N ALA A 479 5.33 -9.33 22.36
CA ALA A 479 5.76 -10.63 22.84
C ALA A 479 5.13 -11.02 24.20
N ASP A 480 4.49 -10.10 24.93
CA ASP A 480 3.81 -10.37 26.19
C ASP A 480 2.29 -10.51 25.99
N ASP A 481 1.79 -11.74 26.09
CA ASP A 481 0.36 -12.06 26.02
C ASP A 481 -0.51 -11.28 27.02
N ARG A 482 0.06 -10.81 28.13
CA ARG A 482 -0.66 -9.99 29.12
C ARG A 482 -0.91 -8.57 28.61
N GLU A 483 -0.08 -8.09 27.69
CA GLU A 483 -0.15 -6.76 27.07
C GLU A 483 -0.89 -6.75 25.72
N THR A 484 -1.19 -7.92 25.16
CA THR A 484 -1.98 -8.07 23.93
C THR A 484 -3.39 -8.60 24.19
N VAL A 485 -4.29 -8.42 23.22
CA VAL A 485 -5.66 -8.97 23.22
C VAL A 485 -5.93 -9.68 21.90
N PRO A 486 -6.51 -10.89 21.91
CA PRO A 486 -6.92 -11.55 20.68
C PRO A 486 -8.16 -10.88 20.08
N ILE A 487 -8.18 -10.76 18.76
CA ILE A 487 -9.34 -10.31 17.98
C ILE A 487 -9.61 -11.31 16.85
N ASP A 488 -10.89 -11.57 16.58
CA ASP A 488 -11.32 -12.43 15.48
C ASP A 488 -11.56 -11.56 14.24
N THR A 489 -10.60 -11.58 13.32
CA THR A 489 -10.59 -10.74 12.12
C THR A 489 -11.76 -10.98 11.19
N THR A 490 -12.43 -12.13 11.26
CA THR A 490 -13.62 -12.42 10.44
C THR A 490 -14.79 -11.49 10.80
N ASN A 491 -14.85 -11.04 12.05
CA ASN A 491 -15.86 -10.15 12.58
C ASN A 491 -15.39 -8.69 12.70
N GLU A 492 -14.08 -8.44 12.56
CA GLU A 492 -13.53 -7.10 12.67
C GLU A 492 -13.87 -6.21 11.48
N LYS A 493 -13.81 -4.90 11.74
CA LYS A 493 -14.12 -3.86 10.75
C LYS A 493 -12.90 -3.01 10.46
N VAL A 494 -12.86 -2.48 9.23
CA VAL A 494 -12.00 -1.33 8.96
C VAL A 494 -12.47 -0.16 9.83
N LEU A 495 -11.57 0.43 10.62
CA LEU A 495 -11.94 1.46 11.59
C LEU A 495 -12.49 2.71 10.90
N GLU A 496 -11.85 3.11 9.79
CA GLU A 496 -12.27 4.22 8.94
C GLU A 496 -11.80 3.99 7.50
N PHE A 497 -12.69 4.16 6.53
CA PHE A 497 -12.35 4.28 5.10
C PHE A 497 -13.14 5.44 4.48
N VAL A 498 -12.54 6.64 4.43
CA VAL A 498 -13.27 7.88 4.13
C VAL A 498 -12.50 8.79 3.17
N ASN A 499 -13.19 9.38 2.18
CA ASN A 499 -12.63 10.38 1.24
C ASN A 499 -11.38 9.90 0.47
N ASN A 500 -11.23 8.59 0.25
CA ASN A 500 -10.12 8.06 -0.54
C ASN A 500 -10.45 8.16 -2.05
N GLU A 501 -9.42 8.26 -2.89
CA GLU A 501 -9.55 8.33 -4.35
C GLU A 501 -8.60 7.36 -5.04
N ALA A 502 -9.08 6.64 -6.07
CA ALA A 502 -8.24 5.76 -6.88
C ALA A 502 -8.52 5.94 -8.38
N TYR A 503 -7.50 6.18 -9.20
CA TYR A 503 -7.74 6.47 -10.62
C TYR A 503 -6.58 6.21 -11.57
N GLY A 504 -6.87 6.42 -12.86
CA GLY A 504 -5.92 6.42 -13.95
C GLY A 504 -5.76 5.03 -14.54
N ALA A 505 -4.56 4.72 -15.02
CA ALA A 505 -4.27 3.41 -15.58
C ALA A 505 -4.17 2.34 -14.48
N ILE A 506 -5.33 1.90 -14.03
CA ILE A 506 -5.54 0.98 -12.91
C ILE A 506 -6.59 -0.06 -13.27
N GLN A 507 -6.42 -1.31 -12.82
CA GLN A 507 -7.47 -2.30 -13.01
C GLN A 507 -8.65 -2.02 -12.08
N THR A 508 -8.39 -1.86 -10.78
CA THR A 508 -9.45 -1.76 -9.77
C THR A 508 -9.17 -0.68 -8.74
N GLY A 509 -10.16 0.17 -8.45
CA GLY A 509 -10.02 1.22 -7.45
C GLY A 509 -9.77 0.66 -6.05
N VAL A 510 -10.66 -0.21 -5.57
CA VAL A 510 -10.54 -0.84 -4.25
C VAL A 510 -10.92 -2.32 -4.32
N ALA A 511 -10.13 -3.20 -3.69
CA ALA A 511 -10.55 -4.53 -3.26
C ALA A 511 -10.80 -4.55 -1.76
N PHE A 512 -12.03 -4.83 -1.34
CA PHE A 512 -12.45 -4.75 0.06
C PHE A 512 -12.93 -6.12 0.56
N GLY A 513 -12.21 -6.68 1.53
CA GLY A 513 -12.47 -8.02 2.09
C GLY A 513 -12.76 -8.04 3.59
N TRP A 514 -13.09 -6.90 4.18
CA TRP A 514 -13.37 -6.75 5.60
C TRP A 514 -14.77 -6.20 5.85
N ASN A 515 -15.24 -6.21 7.10
CA ASN A 515 -16.47 -5.51 7.46
C ASN A 515 -16.22 -4.00 7.60
N GLY A 516 -17.28 -3.21 7.67
CA GLY A 516 -17.20 -1.79 8.02
C GLY A 516 -17.98 -0.89 7.08
N GLU A 517 -17.45 0.30 6.85
CA GLU A 517 -18.10 1.35 6.07
C GLU A 517 -17.09 2.05 5.15
N ILE A 518 -17.46 2.19 3.88
CA ILE A 518 -16.76 3.01 2.88
C ILE A 518 -17.57 4.29 2.72
N LYS A 519 -16.96 5.46 2.94
CA LYS A 519 -17.61 6.76 2.72
C LYS A 519 -16.90 7.63 1.71
N ASN A 520 -17.67 8.30 0.86
CA ASN A 520 -17.18 9.33 -0.06
C ASN A 520 -16.00 8.84 -0.91
N PHE A 521 -16.07 7.59 -1.37
CA PHE A 521 -15.01 7.01 -2.19
C PHE A 521 -15.18 7.46 -3.64
N ARG A 522 -14.10 7.94 -4.25
CA ARG A 522 -14.09 8.33 -5.66
C ARG A 522 -13.17 7.42 -6.45
N THR A 523 -13.62 6.99 -7.61
CA THR A 523 -12.75 6.32 -8.57
C THR A 523 -13.11 6.67 -9.98
N TRP A 524 -12.10 6.79 -10.82
CA TRP A 524 -12.32 7.10 -12.23
C TRP A 524 -11.28 6.43 -13.11
N ASN A 525 -11.73 6.07 -14.30
CA ASN A 525 -10.99 5.29 -15.28
C ASN A 525 -10.50 3.91 -14.82
N PRO A 526 -11.16 3.16 -13.90
CA PRO A 526 -10.75 1.79 -13.64
C PRO A 526 -11.06 0.89 -14.85
N ALA A 527 -10.09 0.08 -15.27
CA ALA A 527 -10.25 -0.83 -16.40
C ALA A 527 -11.23 -1.99 -16.10
N ARG A 528 -11.33 -2.39 -14.82
CA ARG A 528 -12.14 -3.53 -14.37
C ARG A 528 -13.23 -3.14 -13.39
N GLN A 529 -12.87 -2.66 -12.20
CA GLN A 529 -13.85 -2.35 -11.16
C GLN A 529 -13.55 -1.03 -10.47
N GLY A 530 -14.56 -0.21 -10.20
CA GLY A 530 -14.40 0.88 -9.24
C GLY A 530 -14.14 0.32 -7.83
N LEU A 531 -14.97 -0.64 -7.42
CA LEU A 531 -14.87 -1.34 -6.14
C LEU A 531 -15.20 -2.82 -6.34
N THR A 532 -14.37 -3.71 -5.80
CA THR A 532 -14.64 -5.16 -5.69
C THR A 532 -14.78 -5.57 -4.23
N VAL A 533 -15.84 -6.32 -3.89
CA VAL A 533 -16.18 -6.71 -2.52
C VAL A 533 -16.07 -8.22 -2.34
N ILE A 534 -15.07 -8.69 -1.57
CA ILE A 534 -14.66 -10.11 -1.51
C ILE A 534 -13.81 -10.49 -0.30
N PRO A 535 -14.22 -11.51 0.49
CA PRO A 535 -15.56 -11.68 1.03
C PRO A 535 -15.80 -10.66 2.16
N THR A 536 -17.04 -10.45 2.58
CA THR A 536 -17.34 -9.60 3.77
C THR A 536 -18.72 -9.96 4.30
N ASP A 537 -18.95 -9.88 5.60
CA ASP A 537 -20.25 -10.25 6.18
C ASP A 537 -21.19 -9.04 6.34
N LYS A 538 -20.62 -7.84 6.56
CA LYS A 538 -21.34 -6.59 6.82
C LYS A 538 -20.56 -5.40 6.27
N LEU A 539 -21.00 -4.89 5.12
CA LEU A 539 -20.39 -3.72 4.49
C LEU A 539 -21.45 -2.70 4.07
N THR A 540 -21.26 -1.46 4.49
CA THR A 540 -21.99 -0.30 3.95
C THR A 540 -21.08 0.50 3.04
N ILE A 541 -21.50 0.71 1.80
CA ILE A 541 -20.88 1.61 0.83
C ILE A 541 -21.81 2.82 0.74
N ASP A 542 -21.39 3.93 1.33
CA ASP A 542 -22.15 5.16 1.40
C ASP A 542 -21.44 6.25 0.61
N THR A 543 -22.08 6.72 -0.46
CA THR A 543 -21.52 7.75 -1.33
C THR A 543 -20.25 7.26 -2.04
N ILE A 544 -20.46 6.56 -3.16
CA ILE A 544 -19.40 6.20 -4.10
C ILE A 544 -19.62 6.92 -5.42
N THR A 545 -18.58 7.54 -5.97
CA THR A 545 -18.62 8.15 -7.30
C THR A 545 -17.69 7.41 -8.24
N VAL A 546 -18.23 6.85 -9.32
CA VAL A 546 -17.48 6.16 -10.36
C VAL A 546 -17.67 6.86 -11.70
N ARG A 547 -16.56 7.11 -12.41
CA ARG A 547 -16.56 7.61 -13.79
C ARG A 547 -15.74 6.70 -14.68
N GLY A 548 -16.41 6.03 -15.62
CA GLY A 548 -15.76 5.32 -16.69
C GLY A 548 -15.65 6.18 -17.96
N ASP A 549 -14.64 5.88 -18.77
CA ASP A 549 -14.52 6.39 -20.12
C ASP A 549 -15.45 5.60 -21.05
N LYS A 550 -16.60 6.21 -21.39
CA LYS A 550 -17.60 5.59 -22.28
C LYS A 550 -17.03 5.23 -23.67
N SER A 551 -15.92 5.83 -24.10
CA SER A 551 -15.28 5.49 -25.37
C SER A 551 -14.69 4.08 -25.38
N VAL A 552 -14.33 3.54 -24.20
CA VAL A 552 -13.88 2.14 -24.03
C VAL A 552 -15.02 1.18 -24.34
N LEU A 553 -16.27 1.55 -24.02
CA LEU A 553 -17.46 0.69 -24.20
C LEU A 553 -17.95 0.55 -25.65
N VAL A 554 -17.31 1.24 -26.61
CA VAL A 554 -17.50 0.98 -28.04
C VAL A 554 -17.17 -0.48 -28.37
N ASP A 555 -16.20 -1.06 -27.65
CA ASP A 555 -15.98 -2.50 -27.65
C ASP A 555 -17.00 -3.20 -26.75
N ALA A 556 -17.82 -4.06 -27.35
CA ALA A 556 -18.88 -4.80 -26.68
C ALA A 556 -18.35 -5.84 -25.69
N GLU A 557 -17.07 -6.23 -25.78
CA GLU A 557 -16.44 -7.20 -24.90
C GLU A 557 -15.94 -6.59 -23.59
N GLU A 558 -15.80 -5.26 -23.50
CA GLU A 558 -15.37 -4.56 -22.29
C GLU A 558 -16.42 -4.68 -21.16
N ARG A 559 -15.94 -5.02 -19.95
CA ARG A 559 -16.80 -5.45 -18.82
C ARG A 559 -16.62 -4.64 -17.54
N ALA A 560 -16.09 -3.42 -17.67
CA ALA A 560 -15.84 -2.56 -16.52
C ALA A 560 -17.12 -2.36 -15.68
N ALA A 561 -17.03 -2.58 -14.37
CA ALA A 561 -18.12 -2.45 -13.42
C ALA A 561 -17.85 -1.34 -12.40
N GLY A 562 -18.89 -0.62 -11.98
CA GLY A 562 -18.78 0.35 -10.90
C GLY A 562 -18.47 -0.30 -9.57
N VAL A 563 -19.44 -1.06 -9.06
CA VAL A 563 -19.30 -1.92 -7.89
C VAL A 563 -19.53 -3.36 -8.31
N TRP A 564 -18.56 -4.22 -8.02
CA TRP A 564 -18.68 -5.65 -8.17
C TRP A 564 -18.70 -6.31 -6.79
N VAL A 565 -19.80 -7.00 -6.50
CA VAL A 565 -19.92 -7.82 -5.30
C VAL A 565 -19.60 -9.26 -5.69
N GLY A 566 -18.56 -9.81 -5.08
CA GLY A 566 -18.12 -11.17 -5.36
C GLY A 566 -19.11 -12.25 -4.93
N ASN A 567 -18.67 -13.50 -5.06
CA ASN A 567 -19.49 -14.69 -4.85
C ASN A 567 -20.10 -14.82 -3.42
N TYR A 568 -20.79 -15.92 -3.14
CA TYR A 568 -21.66 -16.13 -1.96
C TYR A 568 -21.06 -15.88 -0.57
N LEU A 569 -19.76 -15.63 -0.46
CA LEU A 569 -19.15 -15.27 0.82
C LEU A 569 -19.44 -13.80 1.21
N ALA A 570 -19.80 -12.93 0.27
CA ALA A 570 -20.22 -11.57 0.59
C ALA A 570 -21.70 -11.53 1.03
N LYS A 571 -21.95 -11.04 2.25
CA LYS A 571 -23.26 -10.96 2.91
C LYS A 571 -23.53 -9.54 3.39
N SER A 572 -24.81 -9.24 3.63
CA SER A 572 -25.31 -7.97 4.19
C SER A 572 -24.63 -6.71 3.61
N ILE A 573 -24.74 -6.53 2.31
CA ILE A 573 -24.15 -5.40 1.59
C ILE A 573 -25.21 -4.31 1.39
N THR A 574 -24.90 -3.09 1.82
CA THR A 574 -25.73 -1.91 1.51
C THR A 574 -24.92 -0.95 0.66
N ILE A 575 -25.41 -0.63 -0.53
CA ILE A 575 -24.87 0.40 -1.41
C ILE A 575 -25.89 1.52 -1.44
N ARG A 576 -25.50 2.71 -0.95
CA ARG A 576 -26.38 3.88 -0.97
C ARG A 576 -25.68 5.11 -1.47
N ASN A 577 -26.46 6.01 -2.07
CA ASN A 577 -25.96 7.28 -2.61
C ASN A 577 -24.85 7.08 -3.66
N ALA A 578 -24.89 5.99 -4.42
CA ALA A 578 -23.91 5.77 -5.49
C ALA A 578 -24.23 6.65 -6.70
N ASP A 579 -23.20 7.18 -7.33
CA ASP A 579 -23.26 7.87 -8.61
C ASP A 579 -22.26 7.20 -9.56
N ILE A 580 -22.77 6.31 -10.41
CA ILE A 580 -21.94 5.51 -11.33
C ILE A 580 -22.36 5.81 -12.76
N GLN A 581 -21.36 6.17 -13.57
CA GLN A 581 -21.57 6.57 -14.95
C GLN A 581 -20.44 6.07 -15.84
N GLY A 582 -20.78 5.76 -17.09
CA GLY A 582 -19.79 5.39 -18.11
C GLY A 582 -19.23 3.98 -17.96
N MET A 583 -19.87 3.11 -17.18
CA MET A 583 -19.46 1.72 -16.99
C MET A 583 -20.30 0.76 -17.85
N ARG A 584 -19.78 -0.46 -18.09
CA ARG A 584 -20.59 -1.54 -18.67
C ARG A 584 -21.71 -1.92 -17.70
N THR A 585 -21.40 -1.98 -16.40
CA THR A 585 -22.39 -2.25 -15.36
C THR A 585 -22.18 -1.33 -14.17
N GLY A 586 -23.25 -0.70 -13.67
CA GLY A 586 -23.20 0.10 -12.44
C GLY A 586 -22.89 -0.75 -11.22
N VAL A 587 -23.85 -1.58 -10.80
CA VAL A 587 -23.66 -2.60 -9.75
C VAL A 587 -23.81 -4.00 -10.32
N ALA A 588 -22.77 -4.81 -10.18
CA ALA A 588 -22.74 -6.20 -10.57
C ALA A 588 -22.59 -7.11 -9.33
N SER A 589 -23.38 -8.18 -9.26
CA SER A 589 -23.18 -9.28 -8.32
C SER A 589 -23.38 -10.60 -9.08
N PRO A 590 -22.46 -11.00 -9.98
CA PRO A 590 -22.65 -12.16 -10.84
C PRO A 590 -22.51 -13.48 -10.08
N PHE A 591 -23.18 -14.52 -10.60
CA PHE A 591 -23.04 -15.90 -10.16
C PHE A 591 -22.19 -16.68 -11.17
N PHE A 592 -21.15 -17.37 -10.70
CA PHE A 592 -20.44 -18.35 -11.50
C PHE A 592 -20.98 -19.75 -11.20
N HIS A 593 -21.79 -20.30 -12.11
CA HIS A 593 -22.12 -21.72 -12.11
C HIS A 593 -21.00 -22.51 -12.78
N LEU A 594 -19.89 -22.75 -12.09
CA LEU A 594 -19.06 -23.92 -12.43
C LEU A 594 -19.65 -25.10 -11.67
N GLY A 595 -20.09 -26.14 -12.39
CA GLY A 595 -20.81 -27.32 -11.87
C GLY A 595 -20.01 -28.21 -10.91
N GLN A 596 -19.05 -27.66 -10.16
CA GLN A 596 -18.13 -28.38 -9.29
C GLN A 596 -17.74 -27.67 -7.98
N SER A 597 -18.23 -26.46 -7.68
CA SER A 597 -17.83 -25.82 -6.39
C SER A 597 -18.61 -26.44 -5.21
N VAL A 598 -17.89 -27.24 -4.43
CA VAL A 598 -18.30 -27.94 -3.20
C VAL A 598 -18.33 -27.06 -1.95
N GLU A 599 -18.16 -25.73 -2.06
CA GLU A 599 -18.12 -24.86 -0.89
C GLU A 599 -19.51 -24.74 -0.21
N PRO A 600 -19.66 -25.18 1.06
CA PRO A 600 -20.91 -25.07 1.79
C PRO A 600 -21.19 -23.62 2.20
N GLY A 601 -22.27 -23.00 1.72
CA GLY A 601 -22.65 -21.65 2.22
C GLY A 601 -23.59 -20.78 1.37
N ARG A 602 -24.11 -21.28 0.24
CA ARG A 602 -24.74 -20.47 -0.82
C ARG A 602 -26.15 -19.89 -0.55
N GLY A 603 -26.46 -19.41 0.64
CA GLY A 603 -27.82 -18.97 1.00
C GLY A 603 -27.92 -17.59 1.64
N ASP A 604 -27.07 -17.30 2.61
CA ASP A 604 -27.46 -16.32 3.63
C ASP A 604 -26.88 -14.94 3.29
N GLY A 605 -27.71 -13.95 2.93
CA GLY A 605 -27.23 -12.58 2.72
C GLY A 605 -28.24 -11.63 2.05
N SER A 606 -27.92 -10.34 2.02
CA SER A 606 -28.71 -9.34 1.32
C SER A 606 -27.80 -8.39 0.55
N ILE A 607 -28.31 -7.85 -0.55
CA ILE A 607 -27.78 -6.67 -1.22
C ILE A 607 -28.88 -5.63 -1.33
N ALA A 608 -28.67 -4.45 -0.76
CA ALA A 608 -29.56 -3.30 -0.89
C ALA A 608 -28.86 -2.22 -1.70
N ILE A 609 -29.55 -1.68 -2.71
CA ILE A 609 -29.08 -0.58 -3.56
C ILE A 609 -30.09 0.56 -3.43
N GLU A 610 -29.70 1.66 -2.81
CA GLU A 610 -30.62 2.70 -2.35
C GLU A 610 -30.20 4.11 -2.75
N ASN A 611 -31.14 4.93 -3.21
CA ASN A 611 -30.91 6.36 -3.48
C ASN A 611 -29.75 6.62 -4.47
N SER A 612 -29.50 5.69 -5.39
CA SER A 612 -28.36 5.73 -6.30
C SER A 612 -28.76 6.25 -7.69
N TYR A 613 -27.77 6.73 -8.43
CA TYR A 613 -27.89 7.21 -9.79
C TYR A 613 -26.96 6.41 -10.70
N PHE A 614 -27.52 5.91 -11.80
CA PHE A 614 -26.82 5.08 -12.78
C PHE A 614 -27.02 5.63 -14.17
N ARG A 615 -25.91 5.87 -14.87
CA ARG A 615 -25.89 6.16 -16.31
C ARG A 615 -24.84 5.29 -16.99
N ASP A 616 -25.17 4.00 -17.01
CA ASP A 616 -24.33 2.89 -17.43
C ASP A 616 -25.06 2.08 -18.52
N TYR A 617 -24.36 1.15 -19.16
CA TYR A 617 -25.00 0.24 -20.13
C TYR A 617 -26.00 -0.70 -19.44
N TYR A 618 -25.60 -1.27 -18.30
CA TYR A 618 -26.50 -1.89 -17.34
C TYR A 618 -26.45 -1.11 -16.02
N GLY A 619 -27.60 -0.72 -15.47
CA GLY A 619 -27.62 -0.10 -14.14
C GLY A 619 -27.27 -1.11 -13.04
N VAL A 620 -28.12 -2.12 -12.88
CA VAL A 620 -27.98 -3.17 -11.85
C VAL A 620 -28.08 -4.55 -12.49
N VAL A 621 -27.12 -5.42 -12.17
CA VAL A 621 -27.10 -6.83 -12.53
C VAL A 621 -26.78 -7.66 -11.29
N VAL A 622 -27.80 -8.24 -10.66
CA VAL A 622 -27.63 -9.06 -9.46
C VAL A 622 -28.14 -10.47 -9.73
N ALA A 623 -27.23 -11.44 -9.76
CA ALA A 623 -27.62 -12.84 -9.84
C ALA A 623 -28.09 -13.31 -8.45
N THR A 624 -29.36 -13.72 -8.36
CA THR A 624 -29.96 -14.21 -7.13
C THR A 624 -29.87 -15.73 -7.01
N THR A 625 -30.00 -16.23 -5.77
CA THR A 625 -29.99 -17.67 -5.46
C THR A 625 -31.24 -18.37 -5.97
N TYR A 626 -31.12 -19.69 -6.18
CA TYR A 626 -32.30 -20.55 -6.27
C TYR A 626 -33.14 -20.44 -5.00
N GLN A 627 -34.45 -20.56 -5.15
CA GLN A 627 -35.37 -20.65 -4.03
C GLN A 627 -35.03 -21.92 -3.23
N PRO A 628 -34.98 -21.83 -1.89
CA PRO A 628 -34.74 -23.00 -1.06
C PRO A 628 -35.78 -24.09 -1.31
N LYS A 629 -35.33 -25.34 -1.55
CA LYS A 629 -36.23 -26.50 -1.66
C LYS A 629 -36.94 -26.75 -0.31
N PRO A 630 -38.18 -27.27 -0.30
CA PRO A 630 -38.86 -27.66 0.93
C PRO A 630 -38.00 -28.64 1.74
N GLY A 631 -37.56 -28.23 2.94
CA GLY A 631 -36.65 -28.99 3.80
C GLY A 631 -35.24 -28.39 3.97
N ASN A 632 -34.86 -27.40 3.16
CA ASN A 632 -33.62 -26.65 3.33
C ASN A 632 -33.84 -25.47 4.30
N ARG A 633 -33.02 -25.35 5.35
CA ARG A 633 -33.17 -24.34 6.43
C ARG A 633 -32.45 -23.01 6.17
N ARG A 634 -31.77 -22.85 5.03
CA ARG A 634 -30.97 -21.66 4.75
C ARG A 634 -31.82 -20.53 4.17
N PRO A 635 -31.77 -19.30 4.70
CA PRO A 635 -32.44 -18.15 4.10
C PRO A 635 -31.93 -17.88 2.67
N PRO A 636 -32.74 -17.29 1.78
CA PRO A 636 -32.31 -16.88 0.44
C PRO A 636 -31.43 -15.63 0.44
N LYS A 637 -30.58 -15.47 -0.58
CA LYS A 637 -29.89 -14.19 -0.83
C LYS A 637 -30.88 -13.25 -1.51
N VAL A 638 -31.25 -12.16 -0.84
CA VAL A 638 -32.23 -11.18 -1.33
C VAL A 638 -31.53 -9.97 -1.94
N ALA A 639 -32.16 -9.39 -2.96
CA ALA A 639 -31.67 -8.18 -3.62
C ALA A 639 -32.80 -7.14 -3.67
N VAL A 640 -32.50 -5.93 -3.21
CA VAL A 640 -33.44 -4.82 -3.16
C VAL A 640 -32.86 -3.62 -3.88
N VAL A 641 -33.64 -3.02 -4.79
CA VAL A 641 -33.33 -1.72 -5.42
C VAL A 641 -34.40 -0.73 -5.00
N ARG A 642 -34.00 0.42 -4.46
CA ARG A 642 -34.93 1.41 -3.91
C ARG A 642 -34.54 2.83 -4.31
N ASN A 643 -35.52 3.66 -4.68
CA ASN A 643 -35.34 5.10 -4.89
C ASN A 643 -34.17 5.48 -5.83
N SER A 644 -33.82 4.58 -6.74
CA SER A 644 -32.66 4.74 -7.62
C SER A 644 -33.11 5.18 -9.02
N VAL A 645 -32.25 5.98 -9.66
CA VAL A 645 -32.49 6.59 -10.97
C VAL A 645 -31.59 5.95 -12.00
N PHE A 646 -32.18 5.59 -13.14
CA PHE A 646 -31.52 4.97 -14.27
C PHE A 646 -31.74 5.80 -15.53
N GLU A 647 -30.64 6.25 -16.13
CA GLU A 647 -30.63 6.99 -17.39
C GLU A 647 -29.84 6.23 -18.46
N PRO A 648 -30.22 6.35 -19.75
CA PRO A 648 -29.51 5.67 -20.82
C PRO A 648 -28.10 6.26 -21.02
N LEU A 649 -27.14 5.36 -21.23
CA LEU A 649 -25.81 5.71 -21.68
C LEU A 649 -25.75 5.68 -23.23
N ASN A 650 -25.25 6.74 -23.84
CA ASN A 650 -25.14 6.85 -25.30
C ASN A 650 -23.92 6.09 -25.83
N VAL A 651 -24.04 4.77 -25.95
CA VAL A 651 -23.04 3.86 -26.52
C VAL A 651 -23.71 2.85 -27.45
N PRO A 652 -22.99 2.24 -28.40
CA PRO A 652 -23.56 1.23 -29.29
C PRO A 652 -24.21 0.06 -28.52
N ALA A 653 -25.46 -0.26 -28.88
CA ALA A 653 -26.16 -1.40 -28.29
C ALA A 653 -25.59 -2.73 -28.83
N ASN A 654 -25.39 -3.70 -27.94
CA ASN A 654 -25.13 -5.09 -28.28
C ASN A 654 -26.46 -5.79 -28.59
N PRO A 655 -26.70 -6.28 -29.83
CA PRO A 655 -27.96 -6.92 -30.19
C PRO A 655 -28.27 -8.19 -29.38
N ARG A 656 -27.24 -8.87 -28.86
CA ARG A 656 -27.39 -10.09 -28.05
C ARG A 656 -27.79 -9.78 -26.61
N THR A 657 -27.36 -8.63 -26.10
CA THR A 657 -27.57 -8.21 -24.72
C THR A 657 -27.84 -6.70 -24.68
N PRO A 658 -29.08 -6.26 -24.98
CA PRO A 658 -29.44 -4.84 -25.03
C PRO A 658 -29.26 -4.13 -23.68
N PRO A 659 -29.05 -2.80 -23.65
CA PRO A 659 -28.91 -2.06 -22.40
C PRO A 659 -30.18 -2.10 -21.55
N ALA A 660 -30.02 -2.09 -20.23
CA ALA A 660 -31.13 -2.17 -19.29
C ALA A 660 -30.82 -1.46 -17.95
N ALA A 661 -31.83 -0.85 -17.35
CA ALA A 661 -31.74 -0.33 -15.98
C ALA A 661 -31.47 -1.47 -14.98
N ILE A 662 -32.21 -2.57 -15.11
CA ILE A 662 -32.04 -3.78 -14.30
C ILE A 662 -32.04 -4.98 -15.25
N SER A 663 -30.98 -5.80 -15.23
CA SER A 663 -30.92 -7.05 -15.99
C SER A 663 -30.75 -8.26 -15.08
N MET A 664 -31.63 -9.23 -15.26
CA MET A 664 -31.61 -10.56 -14.65
C MET A 664 -31.29 -11.66 -15.67
N ASN A 665 -31.05 -11.32 -16.95
CA ASN A 665 -30.79 -12.28 -18.04
C ASN A 665 -29.31 -12.41 -18.40
N TYR A 666 -28.44 -11.58 -17.83
CA TYR A 666 -27.02 -11.54 -18.14
C TYR A 666 -26.34 -12.91 -17.92
N ASN A 667 -25.88 -13.55 -19.01
CA ASN A 667 -25.20 -14.86 -19.04
C ASN A 667 -25.98 -16.04 -18.41
N MET A 668 -27.32 -16.00 -18.47
CA MET A 668 -28.17 -17.06 -17.95
C MET A 668 -28.50 -18.12 -19.01
N ALA A 669 -28.64 -19.38 -18.57
CA ALA A 669 -29.08 -20.47 -19.45
C ALA A 669 -30.54 -20.27 -19.87
N PRO A 670 -30.86 -20.32 -21.18
CA PRO A 670 -32.24 -20.36 -21.65
C PRO A 670 -33.01 -21.51 -20.99
N ASN A 671 -34.26 -21.27 -20.56
CA ASN A 671 -35.15 -22.27 -19.97
C ASN A 671 -34.69 -22.93 -18.66
N ASP A 672 -33.89 -22.26 -17.81
CA ASP A 672 -33.56 -22.75 -16.45
C ASP A 672 -34.87 -23.10 -15.69
N PRO A 673 -35.10 -24.38 -15.30
CA PRO A 673 -36.36 -24.83 -14.73
C PRO A 673 -36.48 -24.57 -13.22
N ASP A 674 -35.41 -24.14 -12.56
CA ASP A 674 -35.38 -24.00 -11.11
C ASP A 674 -35.67 -22.54 -10.66
N PRO A 675 -36.61 -22.32 -9.72
CA PRO A 675 -36.99 -20.98 -9.29
C PRO A 675 -35.87 -20.25 -8.59
N ARG A 676 -35.75 -18.95 -8.89
CA ARG A 676 -34.83 -18.03 -8.24
C ARG A 676 -35.58 -16.98 -7.44
N VAL A 677 -34.87 -16.38 -6.50
CA VAL A 677 -35.37 -15.25 -5.71
C VAL A 677 -35.43 -14.03 -6.64
N PRO A 678 -36.53 -13.29 -6.74
CA PRO A 678 -36.56 -12.08 -7.57
C PRO A 678 -35.75 -10.94 -6.95
N ILE A 679 -35.47 -9.90 -7.75
CA ILE A 679 -35.06 -8.60 -7.20
C ILE A 679 -36.33 -7.83 -6.83
N ASP A 680 -36.43 -7.35 -5.59
CA ASP A 680 -37.51 -6.45 -5.18
C ASP A 680 -37.14 -5.01 -5.52
N VAL A 681 -38.00 -4.32 -6.27
CA VAL A 681 -37.79 -2.94 -6.72
C VAL A 681 -38.85 -2.04 -6.11
N TYR A 682 -38.41 -0.95 -5.48
CA TYR A 682 -39.26 0.04 -4.85
C TYR A 682 -39.00 1.43 -5.43
N ASP A 683 -40.09 2.15 -5.71
CA ASP A 683 -40.08 3.54 -6.19
C ASP A 683 -39.14 3.73 -7.39
N PHE A 684 -39.29 2.89 -8.43
CA PHE A 684 -38.39 2.88 -9.58
C PHE A 684 -38.30 4.24 -10.26
N ASN A 685 -37.07 4.73 -10.51
CA ASN A 685 -36.81 6.09 -10.98
C ASN A 685 -37.45 7.18 -10.10
N LYS A 686 -37.46 6.96 -8.78
CA LYS A 686 -38.03 7.85 -7.75
C LYS A 686 -39.51 8.18 -8.00
N LYS A 687 -40.27 7.22 -8.56
CA LYS A 687 -41.72 7.34 -8.75
C LYS A 687 -42.44 6.64 -7.60
N PRO A 688 -43.07 7.37 -6.66
CA PRO A 688 -43.70 6.77 -5.49
C PRO A 688 -44.73 5.69 -5.87
N GLY A 689 -44.58 4.49 -5.28
CA GLY A 689 -45.48 3.35 -5.50
C GLY A 689 -45.23 2.54 -6.77
N ASP A 690 -44.23 2.91 -7.58
CA ASP A 690 -43.81 2.12 -8.75
C ASP A 690 -42.94 0.92 -8.32
N ASN A 691 -43.60 -0.01 -7.63
CA ASN A 691 -43.00 -1.18 -7.02
C ASN A 691 -43.27 -2.43 -7.86
N PHE A 692 -42.28 -3.30 -7.98
CA PHE A 692 -42.39 -4.56 -8.71
C PHE A 692 -41.24 -5.51 -8.36
N LYS A 693 -41.36 -6.76 -8.78
CA LYS A 693 -40.35 -7.80 -8.69
C LYS A 693 -39.80 -8.12 -10.08
N VAL A 694 -38.50 -8.31 -10.19
CA VAL A 694 -37.85 -8.76 -11.42
C VAL A 694 -37.44 -10.22 -11.28
N TYR A 695 -38.04 -11.06 -12.11
CA TYR A 695 -37.76 -12.48 -12.26
C TYR A 695 -36.81 -12.72 -13.44
N TYR A 696 -36.05 -13.81 -13.35
CA TYR A 696 -35.02 -14.17 -14.33
C TYR A 696 -35.61 -14.59 -15.68
N SER A 697 -34.78 -14.46 -16.73
CA SER A 697 -34.96 -14.89 -18.12
C SER A 697 -36.31 -14.58 -18.76
N LEU A 698 -36.35 -13.79 -19.84
CA LEU A 698 -37.52 -13.73 -20.74
C LEU A 698 -37.85 -15.10 -21.38
N GLN A 699 -37.02 -16.12 -21.15
CA GLN A 699 -37.20 -17.50 -21.59
C GLN A 699 -37.47 -18.44 -20.40
N ALA A 700 -37.71 -17.93 -19.20
CA ALA A 700 -38.07 -18.74 -18.03
C ALA A 700 -39.44 -19.40 -18.20
N PRO A 701 -39.62 -20.68 -17.82
CA PRO A 701 -40.93 -21.32 -17.83
C PRO A 701 -41.89 -20.68 -16.80
N ARG A 702 -43.20 -20.69 -17.09
CA ARG A 702 -44.25 -20.16 -16.20
C ARG A 702 -44.30 -20.80 -14.82
N THR A 703 -43.81 -22.04 -14.69
CA THR A 703 -43.71 -22.75 -13.41
C THR A 703 -42.70 -22.10 -12.46
N VAL A 704 -41.92 -21.14 -12.96
CA VAL A 704 -40.74 -20.62 -12.30
C VAL A 704 -40.73 -19.10 -12.20
N ALA A 705 -41.25 -18.41 -13.21
CA ALA A 705 -41.67 -17.01 -13.15
C ALA A 705 -43.21 -16.98 -13.20
N PRO A 706 -43.90 -16.60 -12.11
CA PRO A 706 -45.37 -16.66 -12.03
C PRO A 706 -46.08 -15.61 -12.91
N CYS A 707 -45.31 -14.72 -13.56
CA CYS A 707 -45.77 -13.66 -14.43
C CYS A 707 -44.93 -13.62 -15.72
N ASN A 708 -45.46 -12.94 -16.74
CA ASN A 708 -44.82 -12.76 -18.04
C ASN A 708 -45.00 -11.31 -18.56
N GLU A 709 -45.13 -10.34 -17.66
CA GLU A 709 -45.14 -8.92 -18.05
C GLU A 709 -43.71 -8.47 -18.34
N SER A 710 -43.52 -7.73 -19.42
CA SER A 710 -42.25 -7.06 -19.72
C SER A 710 -42.39 -5.56 -19.44
N ARG A 711 -41.26 -4.93 -19.10
CA ARG A 711 -41.21 -3.48 -18.86
C ARG A 711 -40.07 -2.88 -19.69
N PRO A 712 -40.28 -1.71 -20.33
CA PRO A 712 -39.17 -0.98 -20.96
C PRO A 712 -38.02 -0.75 -19.97
N ALA A 713 -36.79 -0.93 -20.43
CA ALA A 713 -35.55 -0.84 -19.64
C ALA A 713 -35.34 -1.93 -18.56
N VAL A 714 -36.19 -2.94 -18.45
CA VAL A 714 -35.95 -4.12 -17.59
C VAL A 714 -35.76 -5.36 -18.45
N ASP A 715 -34.68 -6.08 -18.21
CA ASP A 715 -34.34 -7.31 -18.92
C ASP A 715 -34.59 -8.52 -18.00
N GLY A 716 -35.86 -8.99 -18.02
CA GLY A 716 -36.43 -10.03 -17.15
C GLY A 716 -37.97 -9.92 -17.08
N TRP A 717 -38.64 -10.92 -16.50
CA TRP A 717 -40.10 -10.86 -16.28
C TRP A 717 -40.44 -10.00 -15.05
N VAL A 718 -41.52 -9.22 -15.12
CA VAL A 718 -41.93 -8.27 -14.08
C VAL A 718 -43.25 -8.71 -13.45
N CYS A 719 -43.31 -8.75 -12.11
CA CYS A 719 -44.57 -8.92 -11.36
C CYS A 719 -44.78 -7.72 -10.43
N LYS A 720 -45.96 -7.09 -10.43
CA LYS A 720 -46.28 -6.00 -9.49
C LYS A 720 -46.49 -6.48 -8.06
#